data_AF-A0A6N2LX14-F1
#
_entry.id   AF-A0A6N2LX14-F1
#
_cell.length_a   1.000
_cell.length_b   1.000
_cell.length_c   1.000
_cell.angle_alpha   90.00
_cell.angle_beta   90.00
_cell.angle_gamma   90.00
#
_symmetry.space_group_name_H-M   'P 1'
#
loop_
_entity.id
_entity.type
_entity.pdbx_description
1 polymer ?
#
loop_
_entity_poly.entity_id
_entity_poly.type
_entity_poly.pdbx_seq_one_letter_code
_entity_poly.pdbx_strand_id
1 'polypeptide(L)'
;MGLHVMGRCWFGAVFIAVISFWLLVSNVVDGFPAEDLVLHLPGQPEVGFRQYAGYVDVDVKNGRSLFYYFVEAEKDPDQKPLALWLNGGPGCSSIGGGAFTELGPFFPSGDGRGLRRNSMSWNRASNLLFVESPAGVGWSYSNTTSDYTTGDAKTGTENHQTTLASLTLLLTAKDMHTFFLKWYEKFPEFKSRELFLTGESYAGHYIPQLAEVLLDHNAQSNDFKFNIKGVAIGNPLLRLDRDVPATYEFFWSHGMISDEIGLKIMNECDFDDYTFANPHNVTDTCNDALSQANSIIGDYINSYDVILDVCYPSIVNQELRLRKMATKMSVGVDVCMTYERRFYLNLPEVQKALHANRTKLSYRWFMCSHLSWFPDYLSSVMVMKLYPVQMKRDLHGAWLSLIIVLKLDPVSPRIGSENYAYGNRESNNLTTAAAIKIQLSRCWAPERSSKNLLKIWGSRSQSRTEPGFTRARVPKLSHFQEGSKEPAIDNSHEIPHFNNSISECNYFEGKWIQDENYPLYDASRCPFAERGFNCLANGRRDRGYTKWRWKPKNCEIPRFNAREILEKMRGKRVVFVGDSLGRTQWESLICMLMTGVEDKRSVYEVNGNKITKQIRFLGVRFSLFDLRIDFYRSVFLVQPGPVPRRAPKRVKSTLKIDKLDDISNEWIDSDVLIFNSGHWWTPSKLFEMGCYFTAGGSLKLGMPITGAFKKAMDTWASWANTTINANRTSMFIRTFESSHWSGRNRLSCKVTRRPSSRTGGRDRSRISDIIIQAVKKMAVPVKVLHVTPMGAFRSDAHVGPWSDNPSVPDCSHWCLPGVPDMWNEILLSNLLSKN
;
A
#
# COMPACT_ATOMS: atom_id res chain seq x y z
N MET A 1 -43.76 47.25 75.79
CA MET A 1 -42.52 47.68 75.11
C MET A 1 -41.82 46.49 74.43
N GLY A 2 -42.54 45.68 73.63
CA GLY A 2 -42.03 44.35 73.21
C GLY A 2 -42.50 43.84 71.84
N LEU A 3 -43.06 44.69 70.98
CA LEU A 3 -43.56 44.26 69.65
C LEU A 3 -42.91 45.00 68.46
N HIS A 4 -42.10 46.04 68.70
CA HIS A 4 -41.44 46.79 67.62
C HIS A 4 -40.01 46.34 67.28
N VAL A 5 -39.41 45.43 68.07
CA VAL A 5 -38.02 44.99 67.86
C VAL A 5 -37.92 43.72 66.99
N MET A 6 -38.90 42.81 67.07
CA MET A 6 -38.87 41.57 66.26
C MET A 6 -39.17 41.80 64.77
N GLY A 7 -40.00 42.79 64.42
CA GLY A 7 -40.28 43.11 63.02
C GLY A 7 -39.07 43.67 62.26
N ARG A 8 -38.26 44.52 62.92
CA ARG A 8 -37.08 45.14 62.27
C ARG A 8 -35.95 44.13 62.04
N CYS A 9 -35.75 43.16 62.94
CA CYS A 9 -34.76 42.11 62.74
C CYS A 9 -35.16 41.12 61.64
N TRP A 10 -36.46 40.85 61.47
CA TRP A 10 -36.94 39.93 60.43
C TRP A 10 -36.87 40.56 59.03
N PHE A 11 -37.26 41.84 58.90
CA PHE A 11 -37.08 42.58 57.64
C PHE A 11 -35.60 42.78 57.28
N GLY A 12 -34.73 43.03 58.27
CA GLY A 12 -33.28 43.11 58.04
C GLY A 12 -32.66 41.78 57.58
N ALA A 13 -33.07 40.67 58.18
CA ALA A 13 -32.59 39.34 57.79
C ALA A 13 -33.08 38.91 56.40
N VAL A 14 -34.33 39.23 56.04
CA VAL A 14 -34.86 38.98 54.70
C VAL A 14 -34.19 39.88 53.66
N PHE A 15 -33.93 41.15 53.97
CA PHE A 15 -33.26 42.06 53.05
C PHE A 15 -31.79 41.66 52.83
N ILE A 16 -31.09 41.22 53.88
CA ILE A 16 -29.73 40.66 53.76
C ILE A 16 -29.77 39.35 52.99
N ALA A 17 -30.73 38.45 53.23
CA ALA A 17 -30.84 37.20 52.47
C ALA A 17 -31.16 37.45 50.99
N VAL A 18 -31.99 38.44 50.66
CA VAL A 18 -32.29 38.83 49.28
C VAL A 18 -31.10 39.51 48.62
N ILE A 19 -30.34 40.36 49.32
CA ILE A 19 -29.10 40.96 48.81
C ILE A 19 -28.00 39.90 48.65
N SER A 20 -27.87 38.96 49.59
CA SER A 20 -26.94 37.83 49.49
C SER A 20 -27.32 36.88 48.37
N PHE A 21 -28.63 36.64 48.14
CA PHE A 21 -29.12 35.88 47.01
C PHE A 21 -28.89 36.64 45.69
N TRP A 22 -29.13 37.95 45.65
CA TRP A 22 -28.81 38.78 44.48
C TRP A 22 -27.30 38.89 44.23
N LEU A 23 -26.45 38.91 45.26
CA LEU A 23 -24.99 38.86 45.16
C LEU A 23 -24.47 37.46 44.79
N LEU A 24 -25.18 36.39 45.16
CA LEU A 24 -24.89 35.02 44.73
C LEU A 24 -25.35 34.77 43.29
N VAL A 25 -26.42 35.42 42.84
CA VAL A 25 -26.95 35.34 41.46
C VAL A 25 -26.25 36.34 40.52
N SER A 26 -25.71 37.46 41.02
CA SER A 26 -24.91 38.42 40.22
C SER A 26 -23.43 38.06 40.13
N ASN A 27 -22.95 37.10 40.93
CA ASN A 27 -21.66 36.44 40.76
C ASN A 27 -21.80 35.11 40.00
N VAL A 28 -22.77 34.99 39.10
CA VAL A 28 -22.61 34.10 37.96
C VAL A 28 -21.55 34.77 37.07
N VAL A 29 -20.28 34.51 37.40
CA VAL A 29 -19.20 34.73 36.44
C VAL A 29 -19.57 33.86 35.26
N ASP A 30 -19.99 34.47 34.15
CA ASP A 30 -20.17 33.74 32.90
C ASP A 30 -18.89 32.93 32.67
N GLY A 31 -19.01 31.61 32.63
CA GLY A 31 -17.86 30.71 32.57
C GLY A 31 -17.11 30.74 31.23
N PHE A 32 -17.36 31.74 30.38
CA PHE A 32 -16.89 31.86 29.01
C PHE A 32 -16.60 33.33 28.66
N PRO A 33 -15.72 33.61 27.68
CA PRO A 33 -15.36 34.96 27.26
C PRO A 33 -16.49 35.61 26.47
N ALA A 34 -17.23 36.55 27.08
CA ALA A 34 -18.30 37.28 26.42
C ALA A 34 -17.81 38.07 25.19
N GLU A 35 -16.55 38.49 25.19
CA GLU A 35 -15.90 39.20 24.09
C GLU A 35 -15.70 38.34 22.83
N ASP A 36 -15.59 37.02 22.98
CA ASP A 36 -15.42 36.10 21.84
C ASP A 36 -16.77 35.52 21.39
N LEU A 37 -17.89 35.81 22.08
CA LEU A 37 -19.22 35.29 21.75
C LEU A 37 -19.68 35.79 20.36
N VAL A 38 -20.09 34.86 19.50
CA VAL A 38 -20.64 35.16 18.17
C VAL A 38 -22.16 35.09 18.24
N LEU A 39 -22.81 36.26 18.37
CA LEU A 39 -24.27 36.36 18.52
C LEU A 39 -25.03 35.75 17.33
N HIS A 40 -24.65 36.13 16.11
CA HIS A 40 -25.26 35.62 14.87
C HIS A 40 -24.32 35.90 13.69
N LEU A 41 -24.12 34.91 12.83
CA LEU A 41 -23.38 35.07 11.57
C LEU A 41 -24.32 35.55 10.45
N PRO A 42 -23.87 36.42 9.53
CA PRO A 42 -24.69 36.86 8.41
C PRO A 42 -25.35 35.70 7.64
N GLY A 43 -26.68 35.72 7.55
CA GLY A 43 -27.46 34.67 6.88
C GLY A 43 -27.47 33.31 7.59
N GLN A 44 -27.12 33.24 8.89
CA GLN A 44 -27.17 32.03 9.69
C GLN A 44 -28.61 31.57 10.01
N PRO A 45 -28.93 30.29 9.85
CA PRO A 45 -30.18 29.71 10.36
C PRO A 45 -30.28 29.80 11.89
N GLU A 46 -31.49 29.75 12.41
CA GLU A 46 -31.71 29.70 13.87
C GLU A 46 -31.11 28.42 14.48
N VAL A 47 -30.36 28.60 15.57
CA VAL A 47 -29.70 27.51 16.32
C VAL A 47 -29.78 27.77 17.82
N GLY A 48 -29.78 26.68 18.60
CA GLY A 48 -29.87 26.73 20.07
C GLY A 48 -28.52 26.54 20.79
N PHE A 49 -27.41 26.40 20.08
CA PHE A 49 -26.07 26.27 20.67
C PHE A 49 -25.31 27.59 20.59
N ARG A 50 -24.38 27.82 21.53
CA ARG A 50 -23.48 28.97 21.48
C ARG A 50 -22.27 28.70 20.59
N GLN A 51 -21.69 29.78 20.09
CA GLN A 51 -20.54 29.78 19.21
C GLN A 51 -19.66 30.97 19.54
N TYR A 52 -18.35 30.78 19.42
CA TYR A 52 -17.34 31.73 19.84
C TYR A 52 -16.24 31.78 18.80
N ALA A 53 -15.65 32.95 18.61
CA ALA A 53 -14.55 33.14 17.69
C ALA A 53 -13.62 34.21 18.24
N GLY A 54 -12.32 34.03 18.05
CA GLY A 54 -11.37 35.00 18.56
C GLY A 54 -9.94 34.54 18.40
N TYR A 55 -9.06 35.18 19.16
CA TYR A 55 -7.63 34.94 19.10
C TYR A 55 -7.09 34.42 20.42
N VAL A 56 -6.05 33.60 20.31
CA VAL A 56 -5.14 33.29 21.40
C VAL A 56 -3.73 33.68 20.97
N ASP A 57 -3.12 34.58 21.72
CA ASP A 57 -1.76 35.07 21.48
C ASP A 57 -0.77 34.01 21.99
N VAL A 58 -0.12 33.27 21.09
CA VAL A 58 0.78 32.14 21.44
C VAL A 58 2.23 32.58 21.64
N ASP A 59 2.64 33.67 21.00
CA ASP A 59 3.95 34.30 21.21
C ASP A 59 3.80 35.83 21.16
N VAL A 60 3.74 36.46 22.34
CA VAL A 60 3.59 37.91 22.47
C VAL A 60 4.81 38.65 21.92
N LYS A 61 6.01 38.07 22.04
CA LYS A 61 7.25 38.72 21.60
C LYS A 61 7.32 38.83 20.08
N ASN A 62 6.93 37.76 19.39
CA ASN A 62 6.90 37.74 17.93
C ASN A 62 5.57 38.25 17.36
N GLY A 63 4.60 38.59 18.22
CA GLY A 63 3.26 39.05 17.83
C GLY A 63 2.43 37.96 17.17
N ARG A 64 2.66 36.68 17.53
CA ARG A 64 2.01 35.51 16.95
C ARG A 64 0.71 35.18 17.66
N SER A 65 -0.37 35.08 16.88
CA SER A 65 -1.72 34.82 17.38
C SER A 65 -2.44 33.83 16.47
N LEU A 66 -3.09 32.83 17.07
CA LEU A 66 -3.89 31.84 16.34
C LEU A 66 -5.37 32.16 16.49
N PHE A 67 -6.08 32.16 15.36
CA PHE A 67 -7.52 32.34 15.28
C PHE A 67 -8.25 31.01 15.53
N TYR A 68 -9.33 31.06 16.29
CA TYR A 68 -10.16 29.89 16.56
C TYR A 68 -11.65 30.19 16.33
N TYR A 69 -12.38 29.13 16.04
CA TYR A 69 -13.84 29.10 16.04
C TYR A 69 -14.30 27.89 16.85
N PHE A 70 -15.07 28.14 17.90
CA PHE A 70 -15.58 27.15 18.83
C PHE A 70 -17.10 27.10 18.77
N VAL A 71 -17.67 25.90 18.66
CA VAL A 71 -19.12 25.70 18.70
C VAL A 71 -19.48 24.66 19.74
N GLU A 72 -20.45 24.99 20.57
CA GLU A 72 -20.97 24.05 21.55
C GLU A 72 -21.77 22.92 20.90
N ALA A 73 -21.90 21.83 21.63
CA ALA A 73 -22.75 20.74 21.20
C ALA A 73 -24.23 21.17 21.16
N GLU A 74 -24.99 20.70 20.17
CA GLU A 74 -26.41 21.07 20.02
C GLU A 74 -27.28 20.66 21.21
N LYS A 75 -26.85 19.64 21.95
CA LYS A 75 -27.56 19.09 23.10
C LYS A 75 -26.59 18.78 24.22
N ASP A 76 -26.96 19.23 25.41
CA ASP A 76 -26.25 18.98 26.66
C ASP A 76 -24.75 19.29 26.55
N PRO A 77 -24.34 20.49 26.11
CA PRO A 77 -22.93 20.82 25.84
C PRO A 77 -22.02 20.58 27.04
N ASP A 78 -22.54 20.82 28.25
CA ASP A 78 -21.87 20.57 29.53
C ASP A 78 -21.66 19.08 29.85
N GLN A 79 -22.14 18.16 29.03
CA GLN A 79 -21.97 16.71 29.18
C GLN A 79 -21.20 16.08 28.01
N LYS A 80 -20.79 16.89 27.02
CA LYS A 80 -20.13 16.39 25.81
C LYS A 80 -18.61 16.61 25.84
N PRO A 81 -17.85 15.75 25.14
CA PRO A 81 -16.41 15.93 25.01
C PRO A 81 -16.07 17.17 24.17
N LEU A 82 -14.82 17.62 24.26
CA LEU A 82 -14.21 18.61 23.38
C LEU A 82 -13.44 17.89 22.27
N ALA A 83 -13.75 18.21 21.01
CA ALA A 83 -13.00 17.71 19.86
C ALA A 83 -12.31 18.88 19.15
N LEU A 84 -10.98 18.84 19.12
CA LEU A 84 -10.16 19.71 18.28
C LEU A 84 -10.24 19.24 16.84
N TRP A 85 -10.37 20.15 15.88
CA TRP A 85 -10.22 19.88 14.46
C TRP A 85 -9.10 20.72 13.83
N LEU A 86 -8.16 20.05 13.16
CA LEU A 86 -7.13 20.66 12.33
C LEU A 86 -7.20 20.15 10.89
N ASN A 87 -7.36 21.04 9.90
CA ASN A 87 -7.10 20.71 8.51
C ASN A 87 -5.58 20.62 8.23
N GLY A 88 -5.23 20.05 7.07
CA GLY A 88 -3.85 19.81 6.66
C GLY A 88 -3.23 20.92 5.78
N GLY A 89 -2.90 20.55 4.54
CA GLY A 89 -2.20 21.40 3.57
C GLY A 89 -0.77 20.92 3.30
N PRO A 90 0.25 21.33 4.08
CA PRO A 90 0.22 22.25 5.23
C PRO A 90 -0.25 23.67 4.85
N GLY A 91 -0.75 24.43 5.83
CA GLY A 91 -1.16 25.81 5.62
C GLY A 91 -2.64 26.02 5.23
N CYS A 92 -3.49 24.99 5.38
CA CYS A 92 -4.91 25.08 5.07
C CYS A 92 -5.77 25.33 6.31
N SER A 93 -6.84 26.11 6.15
CA SER A 93 -7.68 26.62 7.23
C SER A 93 -8.66 25.57 7.76
N SER A 94 -8.64 25.39 9.09
CA SER A 94 -9.61 24.56 9.82
C SER A 94 -11.02 25.16 9.89
N ILE A 95 -11.11 26.48 9.75
CA ILE A 95 -12.40 27.18 9.68
C ILE A 95 -12.99 26.99 8.29
N GLY A 96 -12.20 27.23 7.25
CA GLY A 96 -12.65 27.09 5.87
C GLY A 96 -13.00 25.65 5.49
N GLY A 97 -12.12 24.70 5.81
CA GLY A 97 -12.31 23.27 5.54
C GLY A 97 -13.32 22.67 6.49
N GLY A 98 -12.90 22.47 7.73
CA GLY A 98 -13.67 21.80 8.78
C GLY A 98 -14.99 22.48 9.09
N ALA A 99 -14.95 23.74 9.53
CA ALA A 99 -16.13 24.39 10.13
C ALA A 99 -17.22 24.75 9.11
N PHE A 100 -16.83 25.14 7.89
CA PHE A 100 -17.76 25.64 6.88
C PHE A 100 -17.87 24.76 5.62
N THR A 101 -17.08 23.70 5.44
CA THR A 101 -17.20 22.82 4.26
C THR A 101 -17.28 21.33 4.56
N GLU A 102 -17.08 20.90 5.80
CA GLU A 102 -17.06 19.48 6.16
C GLU A 102 -18.03 19.16 7.31
N LEU A 103 -17.58 19.31 8.56
CA LEU A 103 -18.22 18.73 9.74
C LEU A 103 -18.78 19.77 10.72
N GLY A 104 -18.46 21.06 10.53
CA GLY A 104 -19.05 22.12 11.32
C GLY A 104 -20.55 22.31 11.07
N PRO A 105 -21.19 23.20 11.84
CA PRO A 105 -22.65 23.31 11.89
C PRO A 105 -23.27 23.89 10.62
N PHE A 106 -22.48 24.53 9.75
CA PHE A 106 -22.97 25.28 8.61
C PHE A 106 -22.15 25.01 7.36
N PHE A 107 -22.80 25.24 6.21
CA PHE A 107 -22.16 25.41 4.91
C PHE A 107 -22.53 26.78 4.35
N PRO A 108 -21.67 27.43 3.55
CA PRO A 108 -22.06 28.57 2.73
C PRO A 108 -23.28 28.24 1.85
N SER A 109 -24.15 29.22 1.65
CA SER A 109 -25.18 29.17 0.61
C SER A 109 -24.54 29.19 -0.78
N GLY A 110 -25.26 28.74 -1.80
CA GLY A 110 -24.74 28.65 -3.18
C GLY A 110 -24.34 29.99 -3.82
N ASP A 111 -24.73 31.12 -3.22
CA ASP A 111 -24.32 32.47 -3.62
C ASP A 111 -23.24 33.06 -2.70
N GLY A 112 -22.82 32.33 -1.67
CA GLY A 112 -21.84 32.76 -0.66
C GLY A 112 -22.30 33.91 0.24
N ARG A 113 -23.58 34.28 0.25
CA ARG A 113 -24.10 35.44 1.02
C ARG A 113 -24.76 35.08 2.35
N GLY A 114 -24.89 33.80 2.64
CA GLY A 114 -25.48 33.28 3.87
C GLY A 114 -25.02 31.87 4.17
N LEU A 115 -25.71 31.22 5.10
CA LEU A 115 -25.39 29.87 5.55
C LEU A 115 -26.60 28.95 5.47
N ARG A 116 -26.33 27.66 5.27
CA ARG A 116 -27.30 26.57 5.40
C ARG A 116 -26.82 25.60 6.47
N ARG A 117 -27.75 25.01 7.22
CA ARG A 117 -27.43 24.08 8.30
C ARG A 117 -26.86 22.77 7.77
N ASN A 118 -25.82 22.26 8.42
CA ASN A 118 -25.29 20.93 8.21
C ASN A 118 -26.06 19.93 9.09
N SER A 119 -26.94 19.15 8.50
CA SER A 119 -27.74 18.14 9.22
C SER A 119 -26.88 17.02 9.82
N MET A 120 -25.65 16.85 9.34
CA MET A 120 -24.70 15.82 9.75
C MET A 120 -23.52 16.38 10.57
N SER A 121 -23.65 17.59 11.11
CA SER A 121 -22.57 18.22 11.88
C SER A 121 -22.13 17.38 13.08
N TRP A 122 -20.82 17.38 13.34
CA TRP A 122 -20.26 16.72 14.51
C TRP A 122 -20.62 17.41 15.83
N ASN A 123 -21.10 18.67 15.80
CA ASN A 123 -21.56 19.33 17.01
C ASN A 123 -22.83 18.70 17.60
N ARG A 124 -23.42 17.73 16.91
CA ARG A 124 -24.47 16.87 17.46
C ARG A 124 -23.94 15.86 18.49
N ALA A 125 -22.63 15.62 18.51
CA ALA A 125 -21.97 14.61 19.34
C ALA A 125 -20.91 15.18 20.29
N SER A 126 -20.28 16.32 19.96
CA SER A 126 -19.20 16.93 20.74
C SER A 126 -19.22 18.46 20.67
N ASN A 127 -18.57 19.12 21.61
CA ASN A 127 -18.17 20.52 21.44
C ASN A 127 -17.00 20.56 20.45
N LEU A 128 -17.03 21.43 19.44
CA LEU A 128 -16.04 21.45 18.35
C LEU A 128 -15.19 22.71 18.40
N LEU A 129 -13.87 22.53 18.44
CA LEU A 129 -12.89 23.60 18.40
C LEU A 129 -12.07 23.52 17.12
N PHE A 130 -12.25 24.50 16.24
CA PHE A 130 -11.50 24.66 15.00
C PHE A 130 -10.41 25.71 15.22
N VAL A 131 -9.17 25.40 14.83
CA VAL A 131 -8.03 26.33 15.00
C VAL A 131 -7.29 26.48 13.69
N GLU A 132 -7.09 27.72 13.25
CA GLU A 132 -6.24 28.03 12.12
C GLU A 132 -4.78 28.00 12.54
N SER A 133 -4.05 26.97 12.11
CA SER A 133 -2.66 26.73 12.48
C SER A 133 -1.88 26.17 11.28
N PRO A 134 -0.62 26.57 11.06
CA PRO A 134 0.18 27.53 11.84
C PRO A 134 -0.26 29.01 11.66
N ALA A 135 0.48 29.96 12.23
CA ALA A 135 0.32 31.38 11.94
C ALA A 135 0.31 31.62 10.42
N GLY A 136 -0.36 32.65 9.90
CA GLY A 136 -0.51 32.92 8.46
C GLY A 136 -1.53 32.07 7.72
N VAL A 137 -2.09 31.05 8.36
CA VAL A 137 -3.26 30.32 7.86
C VAL A 137 -4.53 31.11 8.17
N GLY A 138 -5.33 31.38 7.14
CA GLY A 138 -6.62 32.07 7.27
C GLY A 138 -6.49 33.44 7.90
N TRP A 139 -6.91 33.61 9.14
CA TRP A 139 -6.78 34.85 9.92
C TRP A 139 -5.75 34.79 11.05
N SER A 140 -5.10 33.65 11.26
CA SER A 140 -3.95 33.55 12.17
C SER A 140 -2.76 34.34 11.61
N TYR A 141 -1.97 34.98 12.47
CA TYR A 141 -0.89 35.87 12.02
C TYR A 141 0.29 35.91 13.01
N SER A 142 1.38 36.49 12.54
CA SER A 142 2.58 36.91 13.27
C SER A 142 3.03 38.29 12.78
N ASN A 143 3.63 39.08 13.67
CA ASN A 143 4.28 40.33 13.29
C ASN A 143 5.73 40.10 12.79
N THR A 144 6.22 38.86 12.89
CA THR A 144 7.61 38.51 12.54
C THR A 144 7.67 37.74 11.23
N THR A 145 8.36 38.29 10.23
CA THR A 145 8.39 37.72 8.87
C THR A 145 8.96 36.30 8.83
N SER A 146 9.97 36.00 9.66
CA SER A 146 10.58 34.66 9.74
C SER A 146 9.64 33.58 10.24
N ASP A 147 8.53 33.96 10.90
CA ASP A 147 7.52 33.00 11.31
C ASP A 147 6.74 32.44 10.12
N TYR A 148 6.80 33.13 8.97
CA TYR A 148 6.15 32.72 7.73
C TYR A 148 7.11 32.07 6.72
N THR A 149 8.43 32.04 7.02
CA THR A 149 9.45 31.52 6.10
C THR A 149 10.22 30.37 6.72
N THR A 150 10.26 29.23 6.04
CA THR A 150 11.21 28.17 6.36
C THR A 150 12.51 28.42 5.61
N GLY A 151 13.41 29.19 6.23
CA GLY A 151 14.83 29.36 5.89
C GLY A 151 15.21 29.54 4.40
N ASP A 152 15.68 30.72 4.03
CA ASP A 152 16.26 30.99 2.71
C ASP A 152 17.29 29.92 2.31
N ALA A 153 16.97 29.17 1.26
CA ALA A 153 17.86 28.25 0.58
C ALA A 153 18.98 29.04 -0.13
N LYS A 154 20.10 29.28 0.57
CA LYS A 154 21.36 29.72 -0.06
C LYS A 154 22.59 28.90 0.32
N THR A 155 22.48 27.91 1.21
CA THR A 155 23.61 27.05 1.57
C THR A 155 23.26 25.59 1.30
N GLY A 156 23.65 25.09 0.12
CA GLY A 156 23.34 23.76 -0.41
C GLY A 156 24.03 22.61 0.31
N THR A 157 23.65 22.33 1.55
CA THR A 157 24.08 21.13 2.28
C THR A 157 22.86 20.39 2.86
N GLU A 158 22.63 19.16 2.41
CA GLU A 158 21.46 18.31 2.75
C GLU A 158 21.18 18.16 4.25
N ASN A 159 22.21 18.26 5.10
CA ASN A 159 22.09 18.08 6.55
C ASN A 159 21.44 19.27 7.28
N HIS A 160 21.34 20.45 6.65
CA HIS A 160 20.76 21.65 7.27
C HIS A 160 19.25 21.77 7.05
N GLN A 161 18.72 21.22 5.95
CA GLN A 161 17.32 21.36 5.55
C GLN A 161 16.34 20.52 6.42
N THR A 162 16.72 19.29 6.77
CA THR A 162 15.96 18.38 7.65
C THR A 162 15.70 18.93 9.04
N THR A 163 16.67 19.71 9.54
CA THR A 163 16.61 20.33 10.86
C THR A 163 15.55 21.44 10.88
N LEU A 164 15.41 22.21 9.80
CA LEU A 164 14.49 23.35 9.74
C LEU A 164 13.01 22.93 9.66
N ALA A 165 12.65 21.92 8.86
CA ALA A 165 11.28 21.42 8.82
C ALA A 165 10.85 20.79 10.16
N SER A 166 11.79 20.10 10.83
CA SER A 166 11.60 19.54 12.19
C SER A 166 11.35 20.63 13.21
N LEU A 167 12.05 21.75 13.08
CA LEU A 167 11.85 22.91 13.93
C LEU A 167 10.49 23.58 13.69
N THR A 168 10.03 23.68 12.43
CA THR A 168 8.72 24.30 12.10
C THR A 168 7.53 23.48 12.61
N LEU A 169 7.55 22.16 12.41
CA LEU A 169 6.49 21.29 12.92
C LEU A 169 6.49 21.24 14.47
N LEU A 170 7.67 21.20 15.09
CA LEU A 170 7.80 21.29 16.54
C LEU A 170 7.31 22.65 17.08
N LEU A 171 7.60 23.75 16.38
CA LEU A 171 7.11 25.08 16.72
C LEU A 171 5.58 25.13 16.64
N THR A 172 5.00 24.56 15.58
CA THR A 172 3.54 24.46 15.41
C THR A 172 2.90 23.69 16.56
N ALA A 173 3.50 22.56 16.98
CA ALA A 173 2.99 21.79 18.12
C ALA A 173 3.12 22.54 19.46
N LYS A 174 4.21 23.30 19.66
CA LYS A 174 4.41 24.16 20.85
C LYS A 174 3.44 25.34 20.89
N ASP A 175 3.19 25.96 19.74
CA ASP A 175 2.20 27.02 19.62
C ASP A 175 0.80 26.49 19.96
N MET A 176 0.45 25.30 19.47
CA MET A 176 -0.82 24.65 19.80
C MET A 176 -0.92 24.23 21.27
N HIS A 177 0.17 23.81 21.91
CA HIS A 177 0.21 23.57 23.36
C HIS A 177 -0.06 24.86 24.15
N THR A 178 0.64 25.95 23.80
CA THR A 178 0.43 27.27 24.41
C THR A 178 -0.99 27.78 24.15
N PHE A 179 -1.50 27.57 22.94
CA PHE A 179 -2.87 27.88 22.56
C PHE A 179 -3.85 27.21 23.51
N PHE A 180 -3.72 25.91 23.75
CA PHE A 180 -4.63 25.18 24.64
C PHE A 180 -4.58 25.68 26.08
N LEU A 181 -3.39 25.95 26.63
CA LEU A 181 -3.26 26.45 27.99
C LEU A 181 -4.01 27.78 28.16
N LYS A 182 -3.80 28.73 27.24
CA LYS A 182 -4.47 30.04 27.25
C LYS A 182 -5.95 29.96 26.87
N TRP A 183 -6.32 29.07 25.96
CA TRP A 183 -7.72 28.85 25.60
C TRP A 183 -8.51 28.29 26.78
N TYR A 184 -7.93 27.42 27.60
CA TYR A 184 -8.56 26.97 28.84
C TYR A 184 -8.60 28.03 29.95
N GLU A 185 -7.82 29.11 29.88
CA GLU A 185 -8.02 30.27 30.75
C GLU A 185 -9.30 31.01 30.38
N LYS A 186 -9.60 31.09 29.07
CA LYS A 186 -10.86 31.64 28.55
C LYS A 186 -12.06 30.72 28.84
N PHE A 187 -11.89 29.41 28.66
CA PHE A 187 -12.93 28.39 28.81
C PHE A 187 -12.55 27.36 29.91
N PRO A 188 -12.54 27.77 31.19
CA PRO A 188 -12.07 26.93 32.30
C PRO A 188 -12.89 25.66 32.54
N GLU A 189 -14.17 25.65 32.18
CA GLU A 189 -15.09 24.50 32.29
C GLU A 189 -14.65 23.30 31.44
N PHE A 190 -13.88 23.55 30.36
CA PHE A 190 -13.36 22.50 29.50
C PHE A 190 -12.06 21.85 29.99
N LYS A 191 -11.39 22.40 31.01
CA LYS A 191 -10.16 21.81 31.59
C LYS A 191 -10.36 20.36 32.04
N SER A 192 -11.53 20.05 32.58
CA SER A 192 -11.88 18.71 33.05
C SER A 192 -12.44 17.78 31.96
N ARG A 193 -12.80 18.33 30.79
CA ARG A 193 -13.52 17.60 29.75
C ARG A 193 -12.62 16.64 28.99
N GLU A 194 -13.25 15.56 28.52
CA GLU A 194 -12.60 14.61 27.62
C GLU A 194 -12.20 15.32 26.33
N LEU A 195 -10.91 15.26 25.99
CA LEU A 195 -10.33 15.90 24.82
C LEU A 195 -10.02 14.87 23.73
N PHE A 196 -10.54 15.09 22.53
CA PHE A 196 -10.22 14.34 21.33
C PHE A 196 -9.45 15.21 20.35
N LEU A 197 -8.31 14.72 19.88
CA LEU A 197 -7.48 15.42 18.90
C LEU A 197 -7.80 14.87 17.51
N THR A 198 -8.42 15.68 16.67
CA THR A 198 -8.88 15.24 15.35
C THR A 198 -8.42 16.15 14.22
N GLY A 199 -8.29 15.60 13.02
CA GLY A 199 -7.89 16.38 11.86
C GLY A 199 -7.82 15.55 10.59
N GLU A 200 -7.34 16.15 9.49
CA GLU A 200 -7.23 15.48 8.21
C GLU A 200 -5.98 15.81 7.39
N SER A 201 -5.67 14.98 6.38
CA SER A 201 -4.59 15.23 5.41
C SER A 201 -3.23 15.39 6.11
N TYR A 202 -2.53 16.51 5.90
CA TYR A 202 -1.26 16.82 6.57
C TYR A 202 -1.38 16.93 8.11
N ALA A 203 -2.60 17.01 8.67
CA ALA A 203 -2.80 16.85 10.11
C ALA A 203 -2.43 15.45 10.62
N GLY A 204 -2.18 14.49 9.72
CA GLY A 204 -1.42 13.26 9.99
C GLY A 204 -0.06 13.51 10.64
N HIS A 205 0.53 14.69 10.46
CA HIS A 205 1.72 15.15 11.18
C HIS A 205 1.39 16.05 12.37
N TYR A 206 0.42 16.97 12.26
CA TYR A 206 0.09 17.91 13.34
C TYR A 206 -0.47 17.23 14.58
N ILE A 207 -1.44 16.34 14.40
CA ILE A 207 -2.17 15.72 15.50
C ILE A 207 -1.27 14.81 16.35
N PRO A 208 -0.43 13.93 15.76
CA PRO A 208 0.50 13.14 16.57
C PRO A 208 1.51 14.01 17.33
N GLN A 209 2.06 15.06 16.71
CA GLN A 209 3.03 15.94 17.38
C GLN A 209 2.43 16.71 18.53
N LEU A 210 1.23 17.24 18.34
CA LEU A 210 0.49 17.88 19.42
C LEU A 210 0.20 16.89 20.54
N ALA A 211 -0.24 15.67 20.22
CA ALA A 211 -0.50 14.64 21.22
C ALA A 211 0.76 14.34 22.04
N GLU A 212 1.93 14.28 21.41
CA GLU A 212 3.21 14.09 22.09
C GLU A 212 3.53 15.25 23.05
N VAL A 213 3.42 16.50 22.59
CA VAL A 213 3.71 17.67 23.43
C VAL A 213 2.75 17.77 24.63
N LEU A 214 1.47 17.49 24.44
CA LEU A 214 0.48 17.49 25.52
C LEU A 214 0.72 16.34 26.53
N LEU A 215 1.14 15.17 26.05
CA LEU A 215 1.53 14.05 26.91
C LEU A 215 2.78 14.37 27.73
N ASP A 216 3.78 15.01 27.12
CA ASP A 216 4.99 15.45 27.83
C ASP A 216 4.67 16.49 28.91
N HIS A 217 3.76 17.43 28.61
CA HIS A 217 3.21 18.33 29.62
C HIS A 217 2.57 17.56 30.78
N ASN A 218 1.72 16.57 30.50
CA ASN A 218 1.05 15.76 31.52
C ASN A 218 2.03 14.95 32.40
N ALA A 219 3.16 14.55 31.83
CA ALA A 219 4.21 13.83 32.54
C ALA A 219 5.04 14.75 33.46
N GLN A 220 5.26 16.00 33.03
CA GLN A 220 6.12 16.95 33.73
C GLN A 220 5.36 17.88 34.70
N SER A 221 4.08 18.15 34.44
CA SER A 221 3.26 19.05 35.25
C SER A 221 2.60 18.31 36.42
N ASN A 222 2.70 18.90 37.62
CA ASN A 222 1.98 18.46 38.82
C ASN A 222 0.62 19.17 39.00
N ASP A 223 0.36 20.22 38.22
CA ASP A 223 -0.84 21.05 38.36
C ASP A 223 -1.95 20.57 37.42
N PHE A 224 -1.98 21.10 36.19
CA PHE A 224 -3.00 20.81 35.21
C PHE A 224 -2.55 19.72 34.23
N LYS A 225 -3.44 18.76 33.98
CA LYS A 225 -3.26 17.69 32.99
C LYS A 225 -4.39 17.67 31.97
N PHE A 226 -4.02 17.55 30.70
CA PHE A 226 -4.95 17.36 29.60
C PHE A 226 -5.64 15.98 29.69
N ASN A 227 -6.96 15.97 29.74
CA ASN A 227 -7.77 14.73 29.76
C ASN A 227 -8.00 14.18 28.34
N ILE A 228 -6.93 13.84 27.63
CA ILE A 228 -7.00 13.34 26.26
C ILE A 228 -7.57 11.91 26.29
N LYS A 229 -8.54 11.62 25.41
CA LYS A 229 -9.21 10.31 25.30
C LYS A 229 -8.98 9.61 23.98
N GLY A 230 -8.63 10.36 22.94
CA GLY A 230 -8.36 9.75 21.66
C GLY A 230 -7.88 10.69 20.57
N VAL A 231 -7.42 10.06 19.51
CA VAL A 231 -6.94 10.69 18.28
C VAL A 231 -7.74 10.12 17.10
N ALA A 232 -8.26 10.97 16.22
CA ALA A 232 -8.90 10.55 14.98
C ALA A 232 -8.39 11.35 13.78
N ILE A 233 -7.82 10.68 12.77
CA ILE A 233 -7.28 11.37 11.60
C ILE A 233 -7.91 10.85 10.31
N GLY A 234 -8.51 11.76 9.54
CA GLY A 234 -9.11 11.51 8.23
C GLY A 234 -8.09 11.62 7.11
N ASN A 235 -8.01 10.61 6.24
CA ASN A 235 -7.17 10.61 5.03
C ASN A 235 -5.76 11.18 5.27
N PRO A 236 -5.00 10.64 6.25
CA PRO A 236 -3.76 11.27 6.67
C PRO A 236 -2.63 11.03 5.67
N LEU A 237 -1.81 12.07 5.47
CA LEU A 237 -0.45 11.88 4.99
C LEU A 237 0.40 11.43 6.17
N LEU A 238 1.02 10.26 6.07
CA LEU A 238 1.78 9.64 7.15
C LEU A 238 3.24 9.44 6.77
N ARG A 239 3.48 8.90 5.56
CA ARG A 239 4.80 8.54 5.06
C ARG A 239 4.84 8.56 3.54
N LEU A 240 5.70 9.41 2.96
CA LEU A 240 5.80 9.54 1.51
C LEU A 240 6.23 8.25 0.80
N ASP A 241 7.15 7.46 1.39
CA ASP A 241 7.58 6.16 0.84
C ASP A 241 6.46 5.12 0.75
N ARG A 242 5.30 5.41 1.33
CA ARG A 242 4.11 4.55 1.31
C ARG A 242 2.94 5.21 0.59
N ASP A 243 2.70 6.48 0.88
CA ASP A 243 1.54 7.20 0.38
C ASP A 243 1.70 7.55 -1.11
N VAL A 244 2.90 7.98 -1.54
CA VAL A 244 3.17 8.35 -2.94
C VAL A 244 3.08 7.16 -3.90
N PRO A 245 3.78 6.02 -3.70
CA PRO A 245 3.60 4.88 -4.59
C PRO A 245 2.15 4.36 -4.59
N ALA A 246 1.44 4.45 -3.45
CA ALA A 246 0.05 4.06 -3.37
C ALA A 246 -0.88 4.98 -4.19
N THR A 247 -0.55 6.28 -4.35
CA THR A 247 -1.28 7.21 -5.23
C THR A 247 -1.20 6.75 -6.69
N TYR A 248 0.00 6.42 -7.17
CA TYR A 248 0.17 5.95 -8.55
C TYR A 248 -0.37 4.54 -8.78
N GLU A 249 -0.29 3.66 -7.78
CA GLU A 249 -0.99 2.37 -7.79
C GLU A 249 -2.51 2.57 -7.86
N PHE A 250 -3.05 3.56 -7.15
CA PHE A 250 -4.47 3.92 -7.21
C PHE A 250 -4.85 4.36 -8.62
N PHE A 251 -4.14 5.32 -9.21
CA PHE A 251 -4.42 5.79 -10.58
C PHE A 251 -4.39 4.65 -11.59
N TRP A 252 -3.41 3.76 -11.49
CA TRP A 252 -3.29 2.62 -12.39
C TRP A 252 -4.43 1.61 -12.19
N SER A 253 -4.68 1.20 -10.95
CA SER A 253 -5.71 0.20 -10.63
C SER A 253 -7.15 0.67 -10.91
N HIS A 254 -7.38 1.98 -10.95
CA HIS A 254 -8.67 2.58 -11.31
C HIS A 254 -8.76 2.98 -12.79
N GLY A 255 -7.76 2.62 -13.60
CA GLY A 255 -7.77 2.82 -15.04
C GLY A 255 -7.59 4.28 -15.48
N MET A 256 -7.03 5.12 -14.60
CA MET A 256 -6.80 6.55 -14.85
C MET A 256 -5.49 6.80 -15.60
N ILE A 257 -4.48 5.94 -15.41
CA ILE A 257 -3.23 5.97 -16.18
C ILE A 257 -3.02 4.64 -16.91
N SER A 258 -2.23 4.68 -17.98
CA SER A 258 -1.98 3.50 -18.82
C SER A 258 -1.19 2.42 -18.06
N ASP A 259 -1.31 1.18 -18.53
CA ASP A 259 -0.52 0.05 -18.00
C ASP A 259 0.98 0.31 -18.17
N GLU A 260 1.40 0.99 -19.23
CA GLU A 260 2.80 1.36 -19.48
C GLU A 260 3.34 2.30 -18.40
N ILE A 261 2.61 3.38 -18.10
CA ILE A 261 3.03 4.38 -17.13
C ILE A 261 2.94 3.82 -15.71
N GLY A 262 1.84 3.14 -15.37
CA GLY A 262 1.67 2.54 -14.04
C GLY A 262 2.74 1.49 -13.73
N LEU A 263 3.05 0.59 -14.68
CA LEU A 263 4.11 -0.40 -14.50
C LEU A 263 5.50 0.22 -14.51
N LYS A 264 5.73 1.28 -15.29
CA LYS A 264 7.00 2.01 -15.27
C LYS A 264 7.24 2.61 -13.88
N ILE A 265 6.24 3.28 -13.31
CA ILE A 265 6.32 3.86 -11.97
C ILE A 265 6.57 2.75 -10.92
N MET A 266 5.76 1.69 -10.91
CA MET A 266 5.88 0.63 -9.88
C MET A 266 7.18 -0.19 -9.95
N ASN A 267 7.84 -0.27 -11.12
CA ASN A 267 9.04 -1.09 -11.30
C ASN A 267 10.35 -0.28 -11.30
N GLU A 268 10.32 0.96 -11.77
CA GLU A 268 11.52 1.78 -11.98
C GLU A 268 11.69 2.88 -10.93
N CYS A 269 10.62 3.32 -10.27
CA CYS A 269 10.71 4.31 -9.20
C CYS A 269 11.12 3.65 -7.87
N ASP A 270 12.14 4.23 -7.23
CA ASP A 270 12.45 3.96 -5.83
C ASP A 270 11.86 5.10 -4.98
N PHE A 271 11.00 4.75 -4.03
CA PHE A 271 10.32 5.71 -3.18
C PHE A 271 10.86 5.75 -1.75
N ASP A 272 11.88 4.95 -1.41
CA ASP A 272 12.38 4.84 -0.03
C ASP A 272 12.90 6.19 0.50
N ASP A 273 13.48 7.04 -0.37
CA ASP A 273 13.99 8.40 -0.07
C ASP A 273 13.25 9.51 -0.88
N TYR A 274 11.99 9.28 -1.27
CA TYR A 274 11.22 10.19 -2.13
C TYR A 274 10.95 11.56 -1.50
N THR A 275 11.07 12.63 -2.30
CA THR A 275 10.77 14.03 -1.93
C THR A 275 9.78 14.67 -2.90
N PHE A 276 8.94 15.61 -2.43
CA PHE A 276 8.08 16.40 -3.33
C PHE A 276 8.84 17.45 -4.16
N ALA A 277 10.18 17.49 -4.06
CA ALA A 277 11.04 18.35 -4.87
C ALA A 277 10.70 18.23 -6.37
N ASN A 278 10.90 19.28 -7.15
CA ASN A 278 10.84 19.17 -8.60
C ASN A 278 12.21 19.53 -9.22
N PRO A 279 12.87 18.60 -9.94
CA PRO A 279 12.50 17.19 -10.10
C PRO A 279 12.58 16.42 -8.76
N HIS A 280 11.80 15.35 -8.63
CA HIS A 280 11.80 14.53 -7.41
C HIS A 280 13.16 13.83 -7.27
N ASN A 281 13.57 13.49 -6.04
CA ASN A 281 14.81 12.75 -5.78
C ASN A 281 14.67 11.26 -6.14
N VAL A 282 14.43 11.00 -7.42
CA VAL A 282 14.25 9.71 -8.06
C VAL A 282 14.93 9.76 -9.42
N THR A 283 15.02 8.63 -10.12
CA THR A 283 15.63 8.59 -11.45
C THR A 283 14.88 9.51 -12.43
N ASP A 284 15.58 10.08 -13.41
CA ASP A 284 14.95 10.90 -14.47
C ASP A 284 13.82 10.13 -15.17
N THR A 285 14.03 8.83 -15.40
CA THR A 285 13.02 7.94 -15.99
C THR A 285 11.77 7.82 -15.14
N CYS A 286 11.91 7.86 -13.81
CA CYS A 286 10.81 7.89 -12.86
C CYS A 286 10.13 9.27 -12.88
N ASN A 287 10.89 10.36 -12.80
CA ASN A 287 10.36 11.72 -12.90
C ASN A 287 9.51 11.92 -14.15
N ASP A 288 9.98 11.44 -15.30
CA ASP A 288 9.22 11.45 -16.55
C ASP A 288 7.91 10.66 -16.45
N ALA A 289 7.95 9.48 -15.81
CA ALA A 289 6.77 8.64 -15.67
C ALA A 289 5.74 9.25 -14.71
N LEU A 290 6.19 9.82 -13.59
CA LEU A 290 5.35 10.55 -12.63
C LEU A 290 4.72 11.79 -13.30
N SER A 291 5.51 12.55 -14.06
CA SER A 291 5.06 13.70 -14.83
C SER A 291 4.00 13.32 -15.88
N GLN A 292 4.23 12.23 -16.62
CA GLN A 292 3.24 11.71 -17.57
C GLN A 292 1.96 11.25 -16.88
N ALA A 293 2.05 10.55 -15.74
CA ALA A 293 0.88 10.16 -14.96
C ALA A 293 0.09 11.39 -14.52
N ASN A 294 0.75 12.39 -13.94
CA ASN A 294 0.11 13.63 -13.48
C ASN A 294 -0.53 14.41 -14.64
N SER A 295 0.12 14.46 -15.80
CA SER A 295 -0.41 15.09 -17.02
C SER A 295 -1.67 14.39 -17.54
N ILE A 296 -1.74 13.05 -17.46
CA ILE A 296 -2.92 12.28 -17.85
C ILE A 296 -4.09 12.51 -16.91
N ILE A 297 -3.84 12.57 -15.60
CA ILE A 297 -4.89 12.91 -14.64
C ILE A 297 -5.42 14.31 -14.93
N GLY A 298 -4.51 15.26 -15.12
CA GLY A 298 -4.80 16.64 -15.51
C GLY A 298 -5.77 17.35 -14.56
N ASP A 299 -6.29 18.49 -15.00
CA ASP A 299 -7.21 19.32 -14.21
C ASP A 299 -8.68 18.87 -14.33
N TYR A 300 -8.95 17.86 -15.18
CA TYR A 300 -10.31 17.36 -15.47
C TYR A 300 -10.74 16.22 -14.55
N ILE A 301 -9.87 15.78 -13.65
CA ILE A 301 -10.18 14.77 -12.64
C ILE A 301 -9.92 15.38 -11.26
N ASN A 302 -10.90 15.30 -10.37
CA ASN A 302 -10.72 15.75 -9.01
C ASN A 302 -9.78 14.78 -8.26
N SER A 303 -8.63 15.28 -7.82
CA SER A 303 -7.60 14.50 -7.12
C SER A 303 -7.98 14.15 -5.68
N TYR A 304 -9.05 14.69 -5.11
CA TYR A 304 -9.53 14.31 -3.78
C TYR A 304 -10.73 13.35 -3.84
N ASP A 305 -11.40 13.24 -5.00
CA ASP A 305 -12.42 12.23 -5.27
C ASP A 305 -12.61 12.00 -6.78
N VAL A 306 -12.08 10.88 -7.27
CA VAL A 306 -11.96 10.59 -8.71
C VAL A 306 -13.28 10.29 -9.43
N ILE A 307 -14.39 10.14 -8.70
CA ILE A 307 -15.72 9.93 -9.31
C ILE A 307 -16.57 11.19 -9.31
N LEU A 308 -16.08 12.29 -8.72
CA LEU A 308 -16.81 13.55 -8.72
C LEU A 308 -16.54 14.35 -9.99
N ASP A 309 -17.59 15.01 -10.47
CA ASP A 309 -17.48 15.96 -11.56
C ASP A 309 -16.60 17.16 -11.15
N VAL A 310 -15.94 17.77 -12.12
CA VAL A 310 -15.11 18.96 -11.91
C VAL A 310 -15.97 20.13 -11.45
N CYS A 311 -15.50 20.85 -10.43
CA CYS A 311 -16.22 21.98 -9.86
C CYS A 311 -16.19 23.20 -10.78
N TYR A 312 -17.33 23.51 -11.40
CA TYR A 312 -17.53 24.76 -12.14
C TYR A 312 -18.04 25.87 -11.23
N PRO A 313 -17.57 27.13 -11.43
CA PRO A 313 -18.18 28.29 -10.78
C PRO A 313 -19.70 28.33 -11.00
N SER A 314 -20.45 28.81 -10.01
CA SER A 314 -21.92 28.90 -10.07
C SER A 314 -22.43 29.64 -11.31
N ILE A 315 -21.72 30.66 -11.79
CA ILE A 315 -22.04 31.38 -13.04
C ILE A 315 -21.85 30.52 -14.30
N VAL A 316 -20.81 29.69 -14.34
CA VAL A 316 -20.54 28.77 -15.45
C VAL A 316 -21.58 27.66 -15.44
N ASN A 317 -21.92 27.13 -14.26
CA ASN A 317 -23.03 26.18 -14.10
C ASN A 317 -24.36 26.78 -14.56
N GLN A 318 -24.64 28.04 -14.25
CA GLN A 318 -25.84 28.73 -14.70
C GLN A 318 -25.86 28.89 -16.23
N GLU A 319 -24.73 29.25 -16.84
CA GLU A 319 -24.60 29.32 -18.30
C GLU A 319 -24.79 27.96 -18.98
N LEU A 320 -24.16 26.89 -18.44
CA LEU A 320 -24.32 25.52 -18.91
C LEU A 320 -25.77 25.03 -18.82
N ARG A 321 -26.50 25.44 -17.78
CA ARG A 321 -27.94 25.17 -17.63
C ARG A 321 -28.79 25.96 -18.62
N LEU A 322 -28.54 27.26 -18.77
CA LEU A 322 -29.25 28.11 -19.73
C LEU A 322 -29.04 27.62 -21.16
N ARG A 323 -27.86 27.09 -21.48
CA ARG A 323 -27.53 26.46 -22.76
C ARG A 323 -27.96 24.99 -22.88
N LYS A 324 -28.62 24.42 -21.86
CA LYS A 324 -29.05 23.00 -21.80
C LYS A 324 -27.93 21.98 -22.03
N MET A 325 -26.69 22.34 -21.72
CA MET A 325 -25.51 21.48 -21.91
C MET A 325 -25.27 20.53 -20.72
N ALA A 326 -25.84 20.83 -19.56
CA ALA A 326 -25.82 19.95 -18.39
C ALA A 326 -27.16 19.21 -18.25
N THR A 327 -27.14 17.88 -18.31
CA THR A 327 -28.36 17.03 -18.31
C THR A 327 -28.70 16.43 -16.95
N LYS A 328 -27.81 16.53 -15.96
CA LYS A 328 -28.03 16.02 -14.60
C LYS A 328 -27.16 16.76 -13.60
N MET A 329 -27.74 17.21 -12.50
CA MET A 329 -26.98 17.58 -11.30
C MET A 329 -26.93 16.38 -10.36
N SER A 330 -25.77 16.15 -9.73
CA SER A 330 -25.72 15.30 -8.55
C SER A 330 -26.56 15.95 -7.44
N VAL A 331 -27.61 15.26 -6.99
CA VAL A 331 -28.47 15.71 -5.90
C VAL A 331 -27.93 15.09 -4.62
N GLY A 332 -26.91 15.72 -4.02
CA GLY A 332 -26.13 15.21 -2.88
C GLY A 332 -25.34 16.30 -2.13
N VAL A 333 -24.29 15.92 -1.37
CA VAL A 333 -23.32 16.88 -0.77
C VAL A 333 -22.77 17.77 -1.88
N ASP A 334 -22.87 19.09 -1.72
CA ASP A 334 -22.14 20.01 -2.59
C ASP A 334 -20.67 20.01 -2.19
N VAL A 335 -19.81 19.39 -3.00
CA VAL A 335 -18.35 19.33 -2.80
C VAL A 335 -17.62 20.53 -3.43
N CYS A 336 -18.34 21.40 -4.13
CA CYS A 336 -17.79 22.45 -4.97
C CYS A 336 -17.96 23.85 -4.37
N MET A 337 -17.80 23.98 -3.05
CA MET A 337 -18.07 25.21 -2.29
C MET A 337 -16.86 26.17 -2.19
N THR A 338 -15.88 26.05 -3.09
CA THR A 338 -14.61 26.79 -3.02
C THR A 338 -14.83 28.30 -3.13
N TYR A 339 -15.69 28.75 -4.04
CA TYR A 339 -15.93 30.17 -4.31
C TYR A 339 -16.84 30.78 -3.26
N GLU A 340 -17.91 30.07 -2.90
CA GLU A 340 -18.93 30.45 -1.92
C GLU A 340 -18.28 30.66 -0.56
N ARG A 341 -17.45 29.72 -0.11
CA ARG A 341 -16.67 29.84 1.13
C ARG A 341 -15.75 31.05 1.09
N ARG A 342 -14.94 31.18 0.03
CA ARG A 342 -13.98 32.29 -0.09
C ARG A 342 -14.71 33.63 -0.10
N PHE A 343 -15.85 33.72 -0.77
CA PHE A 343 -16.65 34.92 -0.80
C PHE A 343 -17.23 35.23 0.59
N TYR A 344 -17.90 34.26 1.22
CA TYR A 344 -18.53 34.43 2.53
C TYR A 344 -17.54 34.88 3.63
N LEU A 345 -16.40 34.20 3.77
CA LEU A 345 -15.40 34.53 4.79
C LEU A 345 -14.65 35.85 4.50
N ASN A 346 -14.78 36.42 3.29
CA ASN A 346 -14.25 37.74 2.99
C ASN A 346 -15.28 38.88 3.08
N LEU A 347 -16.53 38.59 3.47
CA LEU A 347 -17.51 39.63 3.77
C LEU A 347 -17.12 40.39 5.04
N PRO A 348 -17.07 41.74 5.03
CA PRO A 348 -16.72 42.53 6.21
C PRO A 348 -17.61 42.25 7.42
N GLU A 349 -18.90 42.06 7.20
CA GLU A 349 -19.88 41.72 8.23
C GLU A 349 -19.62 40.34 8.86
N VAL A 350 -19.15 39.36 8.08
CA VAL A 350 -18.79 38.02 8.58
C VAL A 350 -17.53 38.11 9.42
N GLN A 351 -16.50 38.81 8.94
CA GLN A 351 -15.25 39.01 9.69
C GLN A 351 -15.47 39.78 10.99
N LYS A 352 -16.39 40.75 10.98
CA LYS A 352 -16.81 41.47 12.18
C LYS A 352 -17.52 40.56 13.17
N ALA A 353 -18.47 39.73 12.69
CA ALA A 353 -19.22 38.81 13.54
C ALA A 353 -18.32 37.73 14.17
N LEU A 354 -17.31 37.26 13.43
CA LEU A 354 -16.31 36.29 13.89
C LEU A 354 -15.15 36.92 14.66
N HIS A 355 -15.16 38.24 14.90
CA HIS A 355 -14.06 38.95 15.57
C HIS A 355 -12.70 38.80 14.87
N ALA A 356 -12.68 38.43 13.58
CA ALA A 356 -11.49 38.12 12.81
C ALA A 356 -10.76 39.36 12.27
N ASN A 357 -11.41 40.53 12.27
CA ASN A 357 -10.80 41.78 11.79
C ASN A 357 -10.11 42.58 12.92
N ARG A 358 -9.41 41.88 13.84
CA ARG A 358 -8.75 42.50 15.00
C ARG A 358 -7.59 43.41 14.60
N THR A 359 -6.84 43.05 13.56
CA THR A 359 -5.56 43.70 13.19
C THR A 359 -5.54 44.35 11.81
N LYS A 360 -6.65 44.35 11.06
CA LYS A 360 -6.70 44.78 9.65
C LYS A 360 -5.59 44.11 8.83
N LEU A 361 -5.58 42.77 8.84
CA LEU A 361 -4.62 41.98 8.07
C LEU A 361 -4.52 42.49 6.63
N SER A 362 -3.29 42.62 6.12
CA SER A 362 -3.00 43.17 4.79
C SER A 362 -3.49 42.28 3.65
N TYR A 363 -3.94 41.06 3.98
CA TYR A 363 -4.38 40.05 3.04
C TYR A 363 -5.81 39.59 3.33
N ARG A 364 -6.45 39.06 2.30
CA ARG A 364 -7.78 38.45 2.36
C ARG A 364 -7.70 37.04 2.93
N TRP A 365 -8.80 36.54 3.46
CA TRP A 365 -8.88 35.13 3.88
C TRP A 365 -8.78 34.20 2.66
N PHE A 366 -7.99 33.13 2.77
CA PHE A 366 -7.85 32.07 1.77
C PHE A 366 -7.92 30.70 2.43
N MET A 367 -8.36 29.69 1.67
CA MET A 367 -8.45 28.31 2.18
C MET A 367 -7.09 27.75 2.54
N CYS A 368 -6.08 27.95 1.70
CA CYS A 368 -4.69 27.56 1.97
C CYS A 368 -3.80 28.76 1.67
N SER A 369 -2.88 29.08 2.60
CA SER A 369 -2.00 30.23 2.44
C SER A 369 -0.95 29.98 1.36
N HIS A 370 -0.68 30.99 0.51
CA HIS A 370 0.41 30.96 -0.50
C HIS A 370 1.80 31.25 0.09
N LEU A 371 1.89 31.44 1.40
CA LEU A 371 3.15 31.67 2.09
C LEU A 371 4.03 30.41 1.93
N SER A 372 5.32 30.62 1.69
CA SER A 372 6.33 29.58 1.44
C SER A 372 6.65 28.78 2.70
N TRP A 373 5.64 28.14 3.29
CA TRP A 373 5.76 27.32 4.48
C TRP A 373 6.68 26.11 4.25
N PHE A 374 6.89 25.73 3.00
CA PHE A 374 7.82 24.69 2.59
C PHE A 374 8.29 24.95 1.15
N PRO A 375 9.60 24.90 0.84
CA PRO A 375 10.06 24.47 -0.47
C PRO A 375 9.57 23.05 -0.70
N ASP A 376 9.11 22.75 -1.91
CA ASP A 376 8.64 21.42 -2.37
C ASP A 376 9.60 20.26 -1.96
N TYR A 377 10.87 20.57 -1.69
CA TYR A 377 11.93 19.65 -1.26
C TYR A 377 11.79 18.99 0.13
N LEU A 378 11.01 19.54 1.08
CA LEU A 378 11.17 19.20 2.51
C LEU A 378 10.19 18.18 3.09
N SER A 379 9.26 17.67 2.30
CA SER A 379 8.32 16.62 2.73
C SER A 379 8.98 15.24 2.91
N SER A 380 10.14 15.01 2.31
CA SER A 380 10.86 13.72 2.32
C SER A 380 11.53 13.35 3.60
N VAL A 381 12.10 14.32 4.31
CA VAL A 381 13.07 14.00 5.35
C VAL A 381 12.43 13.82 6.73
N MET A 382 11.09 13.82 6.78
CA MET A 382 10.33 13.71 8.02
C MET A 382 9.60 12.39 8.08
N VAL A 383 10.37 11.33 8.36
CA VAL A 383 9.84 10.05 8.80
C VAL A 383 9.29 10.23 10.22
N MET A 384 8.08 10.79 10.35
CA MET A 384 7.41 10.75 11.64
C MET A 384 6.81 9.37 11.83
N LYS A 385 7.53 8.56 12.60
CA LYS A 385 6.94 7.39 13.22
C LYS A 385 5.86 7.95 14.17
N LEU A 386 4.60 7.52 14.09
CA LEU A 386 3.58 7.63 15.15
C LEU A 386 3.99 6.86 16.42
N TYR A 387 5.16 6.21 16.35
CA TYR A 387 5.83 5.43 17.37
C TYR A 387 6.02 6.19 18.71
N PRO A 388 6.49 7.46 18.79
CA PRO A 388 6.64 8.15 20.07
C PRO A 388 5.31 8.38 20.79
N VAL A 389 4.25 8.78 20.05
CA VAL A 389 2.90 8.98 20.59
C VAL A 389 2.30 7.66 21.07
N GLN A 390 2.46 6.60 20.26
CA GLN A 390 1.96 5.26 20.59
C GLN A 390 2.73 4.61 21.75
N MET A 391 4.02 4.93 21.93
CA MET A 391 4.88 4.42 23.01
C MET A 391 4.64 5.20 24.33
N LYS A 392 4.39 6.51 24.26
CA LYS A 392 3.96 7.32 25.42
C LYS A 392 2.52 7.00 25.86
N ARG A 393 1.67 6.50 24.95
CA ARG A 393 0.32 5.97 25.25
C ARG A 393 0.35 4.81 26.26
N ASP A 394 1.35 3.93 26.18
CA ASP A 394 1.45 2.77 27.06
C ASP A 394 1.90 3.15 28.49
N LEU A 395 2.48 4.35 28.68
CA LEU A 395 2.92 4.88 29.97
C LEU A 395 1.82 5.65 30.74
N HIS A 396 0.79 6.18 30.06
CA HIS A 396 -0.21 7.09 30.64
C HIS A 396 -1.67 6.60 30.61
N GLY A 397 -1.92 5.37 30.14
CA GLY A 397 -3.25 4.73 30.11
C GLY A 397 -3.88 4.67 28.71
N ALA A 398 -4.76 3.70 28.50
CA ALA A 398 -5.30 3.36 27.17
C ALA A 398 -6.25 4.44 26.61
N TRP A 399 -5.84 5.11 25.52
CA TRP A 399 -6.67 6.04 24.74
C TRP A 399 -7.00 5.45 23.36
N LEU A 400 -8.13 5.88 22.76
CA LEU A 400 -8.63 5.39 21.47
C LEU A 400 -7.89 6.06 20.30
N SER A 401 -7.26 5.28 19.43
CA SER A 401 -6.65 5.78 18.18
C SER A 401 -7.44 5.26 16.98
N LEU A 402 -7.93 6.18 16.14
CA LEU A 402 -8.75 5.90 14.97
C LEU A 402 -8.13 6.54 13.71
N ILE A 403 -7.93 5.76 12.66
CA ILE A 403 -7.58 6.28 11.33
C ILE A 403 -8.78 6.03 10.43
N ILE A 404 -9.31 7.09 9.83
CA ILE A 404 -10.45 7.06 8.91
C ILE A 404 -9.91 7.36 7.52
N VAL A 405 -10.20 6.54 6.52
CA VAL A 405 -9.70 6.77 5.15
C VAL A 405 -10.83 6.56 4.14
N LEU A 406 -11.02 7.54 3.26
CA LEU A 406 -11.95 7.45 2.15
C LEU A 406 -11.40 6.55 1.03
N LYS A 407 -12.31 5.82 0.37
CA LYS A 407 -11.93 4.82 -0.65
C LYS A 407 -11.49 5.46 -1.97
N LEU A 408 -11.92 6.68 -2.26
CA LEU A 408 -11.83 7.32 -3.58
C LEU A 408 -10.86 8.51 -3.61
N ASP A 409 -10.15 8.73 -2.51
CA ASP A 409 -9.13 9.77 -2.39
C ASP A 409 -7.75 9.20 -2.80
N PRO A 410 -7.18 9.60 -3.94
CA PRO A 410 -5.84 9.22 -4.35
C PRO A 410 -4.72 10.06 -3.71
N VAL A 411 -5.01 11.21 -3.08
CA VAL A 411 -3.99 12.06 -2.43
C VAL A 411 -3.50 11.45 -1.12
N SER A 412 -4.36 10.78 -0.36
CA SER A 412 -3.97 9.97 0.80
C SER A 412 -4.67 8.62 0.76
N PRO A 413 -4.23 7.75 -0.16
CA PRO A 413 -4.97 6.55 -0.52
C PRO A 413 -5.01 5.57 0.63
N ARG A 414 -6.15 4.88 0.74
CA ARG A 414 -6.38 3.81 1.73
C ARG A 414 -5.23 2.80 1.79
N ILE A 415 -4.63 2.47 0.65
CA ILE A 415 -3.51 1.53 0.57
C ILE A 415 -2.31 2.04 1.38
N GLY A 416 -1.96 3.32 1.30
CA GLY A 416 -0.86 3.93 2.05
C GLY A 416 -1.10 3.94 3.56
N SER A 417 -2.27 4.43 3.98
CA SER A 417 -2.68 4.46 5.39
C SER A 417 -2.85 3.07 6.03
N GLU A 418 -3.37 2.08 5.28
CA GLU A 418 -3.45 0.69 5.75
C GLU A 418 -2.05 0.10 5.91
N ASN A 419 -1.18 0.27 4.91
CA ASN A 419 0.21 -0.20 4.98
C ASN A 419 0.93 0.35 6.23
N TYR A 420 0.68 1.61 6.58
CA TYR A 420 1.20 2.23 7.80
C TYR A 420 0.63 1.64 9.09
N ALA A 421 -0.70 1.58 9.21
CA ALA A 421 -1.38 1.08 10.41
C ALA A 421 -1.05 -0.39 10.72
N TYR A 422 -0.84 -1.20 9.68
CA TYR A 422 -0.41 -2.60 9.83
C TYR A 422 1.08 -2.70 10.18
N GLY A 423 1.95 -1.84 9.64
CA GLY A 423 3.38 -1.81 9.97
C GLY A 423 3.69 -1.53 11.44
N ASN A 424 2.95 -0.62 12.10
CA ASN A 424 3.16 -0.27 13.52
C ASN A 424 2.56 -1.29 14.52
N ARG A 425 1.61 -2.14 14.10
CA ARG A 425 1.03 -3.17 14.98
C ARG A 425 1.98 -4.34 15.25
N GLU A 426 2.97 -4.51 14.37
CA GLU A 426 3.88 -5.66 14.32
C GLU A 426 5.22 -5.45 15.06
N SER A 427 5.46 -4.25 15.61
CA SER A 427 6.63 -3.93 16.42
C SER A 427 6.38 -4.01 17.94
N ASN A 428 5.17 -3.69 18.44
CA ASN A 428 4.96 -3.42 19.88
C ASN A 428 3.83 -4.21 20.58
N ASN A 429 3.29 -5.31 20.03
CA ASN A 429 2.30 -6.15 20.73
C ASN A 429 0.99 -5.38 21.11
N LEU A 430 0.52 -4.46 20.25
CA LEU A 430 -0.55 -3.49 20.58
C LEU A 430 -1.95 -3.89 20.06
N THR A 431 -2.98 -3.68 20.90
CA THR A 431 -4.35 -4.18 20.68
C THR A 431 -5.35 -3.21 20.01
N THR A 432 -5.07 -1.91 19.87
CA THR A 432 -6.12 -0.93 19.47
C THR A 432 -5.64 0.13 18.46
N ALA A 433 -5.50 -0.27 17.19
CA ALA A 433 -5.64 0.62 16.05
C ALA A 433 -6.69 0.00 15.13
N ALA A 434 -7.79 0.71 14.88
CA ALA A 434 -8.84 0.28 13.97
C ALA A 434 -8.85 1.22 12.76
N ALA A 435 -8.57 0.69 11.57
CA ALA A 435 -8.97 1.35 10.33
C ALA A 435 -10.44 0.95 10.09
N ILE A 436 -11.36 1.89 10.24
CA ILE A 436 -12.79 1.61 10.02
C ILE A 436 -13.10 1.78 8.53
N LYS A 437 -13.64 0.71 7.94
CA LYS A 437 -14.14 0.69 6.55
C LYS A 437 -15.48 1.43 6.47
N ILE A 438 -15.49 2.65 5.95
CA ILE A 438 -16.75 3.32 5.59
C ILE A 438 -16.86 3.34 4.06
N GLN A 439 -17.85 2.65 3.52
CA GLN A 439 -18.25 2.75 2.12
C GLN A 439 -19.26 3.90 2.02
N LEU A 440 -18.80 5.11 1.75
CA LEU A 440 -19.68 6.30 1.70
C LEU A 440 -20.60 6.37 0.47
N SER A 441 -20.64 5.35 -0.40
CA SER A 441 -21.50 5.38 -1.59
C SER A 441 -22.99 5.05 -1.33
N ARG A 442 -23.44 4.89 -0.08
CA ARG A 442 -24.86 4.58 0.23
C ARG A 442 -25.49 5.32 1.42
N CYS A 443 -24.82 6.32 2.00
CA CYS A 443 -25.46 7.16 3.04
C CYS A 443 -26.12 8.43 2.50
N TRP A 444 -26.05 8.69 1.19
CA TRP A 444 -26.49 9.96 0.60
C TRP A 444 -27.40 9.73 -0.62
N ALA A 445 -28.60 9.22 -0.36
CA ALA A 445 -29.78 9.31 -1.24
C ALA A 445 -31.04 9.15 -0.36
N PRO A 446 -32.17 9.82 -0.67
CA PRO A 446 -33.23 10.11 0.29
C PRO A 446 -34.11 8.88 0.62
N GLU A 447 -34.57 8.82 1.87
CA GLU A 447 -35.63 7.98 2.43
C GLU A 447 -35.57 6.45 2.21
N ARG A 448 -34.99 5.75 3.19
CA ARG A 448 -35.75 4.85 4.11
C ARG A 448 -34.80 4.21 5.14
N SER A 449 -35.19 4.33 6.41
CA SER A 449 -34.64 3.67 7.60
C SER A 449 -33.37 4.25 8.24
N SER A 450 -33.61 5.25 9.09
CA SER A 450 -32.81 5.57 10.27
C SER A 450 -32.73 4.37 11.25
N LYS A 451 -31.88 3.36 11.00
CA LYS A 451 -31.61 2.28 11.98
C LYS A 451 -30.17 1.71 12.07
N ASN A 452 -29.18 2.16 11.30
CA ASN A 452 -27.87 1.47 11.26
C ASN A 452 -26.69 2.08 12.03
N LEU A 453 -26.87 3.14 12.82
CA LEU A 453 -25.88 3.56 13.83
C LEU A 453 -26.07 2.87 15.20
N LEU A 454 -27.10 2.04 15.37
CA LEU A 454 -27.47 1.40 16.64
C LEU A 454 -27.22 -0.12 16.73
N LYS A 455 -26.54 -0.74 15.77
CA LYS A 455 -26.24 -2.20 15.81
C LYS A 455 -24.81 -2.55 16.23
N ILE A 456 -24.32 -1.89 17.28
CA ILE A 456 -23.20 -2.38 18.12
C ILE A 456 -23.73 -3.07 19.40
N TRP A 457 -25.06 -3.17 19.58
CA TRP A 457 -25.67 -3.88 20.71
C TRP A 457 -26.83 -4.80 20.21
N GLY A 458 -26.81 -6.09 20.55
CA GLY A 458 -27.97 -7.01 20.44
C GLY A 458 -28.04 -8.00 19.25
N SER A 459 -28.69 -9.16 19.49
CA SER A 459 -28.49 -10.51 18.90
C SER A 459 -29.40 -11.00 17.75
N ARG A 460 -28.94 -12.09 17.08
CA ARG A 460 -29.57 -13.28 16.39
C ARG A 460 -30.56 -13.18 15.19
N SER A 461 -30.24 -14.03 14.17
CA SER A 461 -31.02 -14.74 13.09
C SER A 461 -32.04 -13.96 12.23
N GLN A 462 -32.37 -14.26 10.96
CA GLN A 462 -32.35 -15.47 10.14
C GLN A 462 -32.47 -15.11 8.63
N SER A 463 -32.47 -16.14 7.77
CA SER A 463 -32.41 -16.27 6.30
C SER A 463 -33.49 -15.65 5.40
N ARG A 464 -33.17 -15.43 4.10
CA ARG A 464 -33.81 -15.98 2.85
C ARG A 464 -33.35 -15.21 1.59
N THR A 465 -32.66 -15.83 0.63
CA THR A 465 -33.07 -16.51 -0.65
C THR A 465 -33.44 -15.60 -1.85
N GLU A 466 -32.77 -15.90 -2.98
CA GLU A 466 -32.85 -15.55 -4.43
C GLU A 466 -34.26 -15.45 -5.08
N PRO A 467 -34.47 -15.23 -6.43
CA PRO A 467 -33.58 -15.21 -7.63
C PRO A 467 -33.80 -13.96 -8.54
N GLY A 468 -33.05 -13.60 -9.60
CA GLY A 468 -32.50 -14.30 -10.76
C GLY A 468 -33.26 -13.81 -12.02
N PHE A 469 -32.59 -13.32 -13.08
CA PHE A 469 -33.11 -13.30 -14.46
C PHE A 469 -32.03 -12.91 -15.49
N THR A 470 -32.28 -13.34 -16.72
CA THR A 470 -31.36 -13.76 -17.78
C THR A 470 -31.12 -12.75 -18.92
N ARG A 471 -29.91 -12.84 -19.49
CA ARG A 471 -29.46 -12.71 -20.91
C ARG A 471 -30.42 -12.09 -21.96
N ALA A 472 -29.88 -11.14 -22.73
CA ALA A 472 -30.28 -10.88 -24.12
C ALA A 472 -29.06 -10.78 -25.05
N ARG A 473 -29.24 -11.22 -26.30
CA ARG A 473 -28.26 -11.51 -27.35
C ARG A 473 -28.74 -10.78 -28.63
N VAL A 474 -27.88 -10.12 -29.41
CA VAL A 474 -28.15 -9.73 -30.82
C VAL A 474 -26.80 -9.52 -31.55
N PRO A 475 -26.71 -9.55 -32.91
CA PRO A 475 -25.93 -10.55 -33.65
C PRO A 475 -24.84 -9.96 -34.58
N LYS A 476 -24.09 -10.89 -35.20
CA LYS A 476 -23.07 -10.70 -36.25
C LYS A 476 -23.64 -10.11 -37.55
N LEU A 477 -22.76 -9.40 -38.27
CA LEU A 477 -22.78 -9.25 -39.74
C LEU A 477 -21.35 -9.38 -40.28
N SER A 478 -21.27 -9.73 -41.56
CA SER A 478 -20.29 -10.63 -42.19
C SER A 478 -19.34 -9.94 -43.18
N HIS A 479 -18.21 -10.63 -43.42
CA HIS A 479 -17.40 -10.78 -44.65
C HIS A 479 -16.91 -9.58 -45.47
N PHE A 480 -15.58 -9.56 -45.71
CA PHE A 480 -14.96 -9.45 -47.03
C PHE A 480 -13.56 -10.15 -47.02
N GLN A 481 -13.38 -11.17 -47.87
CA GLN A 481 -12.09 -11.70 -48.41
C GLN A 481 -11.67 -10.77 -49.58
N GLU A 482 -10.47 -10.72 -50.16
CA GLU A 482 -9.26 -11.55 -50.24
C GLU A 482 -8.15 -10.67 -50.89
N GLY A 483 -6.88 -11.08 -50.84
CA GLY A 483 -5.85 -10.46 -51.69
C GLY A 483 -4.40 -10.74 -51.32
N SER A 484 -3.89 -11.89 -51.74
CA SER A 484 -2.51 -12.38 -51.68
C SER A 484 -1.51 -11.60 -52.55
N LYS A 485 -0.22 -11.55 -52.14
CA LYS A 485 0.98 -11.74 -53.00
C LYS A 485 2.29 -11.74 -52.18
N GLU A 486 3.08 -12.80 -52.36
CA GLU A 486 4.53 -12.98 -52.12
C GLU A 486 5.17 -13.22 -53.53
N PRO A 487 6.51 -13.42 -53.77
CA PRO A 487 7.67 -13.64 -52.87
C PRO A 487 9.04 -13.01 -53.36
N ALA A 488 10.15 -13.31 -52.65
CA ALA A 488 11.55 -13.61 -53.12
C ALA A 488 12.60 -13.19 -52.04
N ILE A 489 13.30 -14.07 -51.30
CA ILE A 489 14.54 -14.86 -51.50
C ILE A 489 15.79 -14.07 -51.97
N ASP A 490 16.81 -13.98 -51.10
CA ASP A 490 18.23 -14.01 -51.48
C ASP A 490 19.11 -14.60 -50.35
N ASN A 491 20.14 -15.36 -50.75
CA ASN A 491 21.12 -16.10 -49.96
C ASN A 491 22.50 -15.40 -50.08
N SER A 492 23.25 -15.25 -48.98
CA SER A 492 24.72 -15.32 -49.04
C SER A 492 25.34 -15.59 -47.68
N HIS A 493 26.30 -16.51 -47.70
CA HIS A 493 27.19 -16.93 -46.62
C HIS A 493 28.30 -15.89 -46.38
N GLU A 494 28.71 -15.71 -45.12
CA GLU A 494 30.11 -15.42 -44.78
C GLU A 494 30.41 -15.80 -43.32
N ILE A 495 31.53 -16.50 -43.13
CA ILE A 495 32.07 -16.97 -41.83
C ILE A 495 33.18 -16.00 -41.43
N PRO A 496 33.20 -15.48 -40.19
CA PRO A 496 34.43 -14.98 -39.59
C PRO A 496 34.85 -15.81 -38.37
N HIS A 497 36.04 -16.40 -38.47
CA HIS A 497 36.90 -16.79 -37.35
C HIS A 497 37.07 -15.65 -36.34
N PHE A 498 36.99 -15.93 -35.04
CA PHE A 498 37.54 -15.04 -34.02
C PHE A 498 38.21 -15.78 -32.86
N ASN A 499 39.33 -15.18 -32.45
CA ASN A 499 40.40 -15.67 -31.59
C ASN A 499 39.98 -16.00 -30.15
N ASN A 500 40.63 -17.07 -29.64
CA ASN A 500 40.68 -17.46 -28.23
C ASN A 500 41.28 -16.35 -27.34
N SER A 501 40.41 -15.61 -26.67
CA SER A 501 40.61 -15.30 -25.25
C SER A 501 39.61 -16.17 -24.51
N ILE A 502 40.04 -17.04 -23.58
CA ILE A 502 39.12 -17.93 -22.85
C ILE A 502 38.35 -17.06 -21.85
N SER A 503 37.36 -16.33 -22.35
CA SER A 503 36.28 -15.76 -21.55
C SER A 503 35.47 -16.92 -21.00
N GLU A 504 35.27 -16.96 -19.68
CA GLU A 504 34.39 -17.93 -19.03
C GLU A 504 33.02 -17.95 -19.75
N CYS A 505 32.60 -19.13 -20.21
CA CYS A 505 31.43 -19.29 -21.05
C CYS A 505 30.14 -18.96 -20.27
N ASN A 506 29.51 -17.84 -20.61
CA ASN A 506 28.18 -17.50 -20.09
C ASN A 506 27.09 -18.29 -20.83
N TYR A 507 26.70 -19.43 -20.29
CA TYR A 507 25.66 -20.30 -20.86
C TYR A 507 24.26 -19.65 -20.93
N PHE A 508 24.01 -18.55 -20.21
CA PHE A 508 22.68 -17.96 -20.05
C PHE A 508 22.41 -16.82 -21.04
N GLU A 509 23.41 -16.41 -21.80
CA GLU A 509 23.28 -15.43 -22.89
C GLU A 509 23.41 -16.11 -24.25
N GLY A 510 22.37 -16.04 -25.07
CA GLY A 510 22.30 -16.83 -26.29
C GLY A 510 20.98 -16.64 -27.02
N LYS A 511 20.69 -17.59 -27.90
CA LYS A 511 19.45 -17.64 -28.68
C LYS A 511 18.96 -19.07 -28.84
N TRP A 512 17.65 -19.22 -29.01
CA TRP A 512 17.06 -20.49 -29.42
C TRP A 512 17.30 -20.72 -30.91
N ILE A 513 17.82 -21.89 -31.26
CA ILE A 513 18.03 -22.36 -32.63
C ILE A 513 17.28 -23.67 -32.84
N GLN A 514 16.88 -23.95 -34.07
CA GLN A 514 16.30 -25.24 -34.40
C GLN A 514 17.38 -26.32 -34.48
N ASP A 515 17.06 -27.51 -33.99
CA ASP A 515 17.95 -28.67 -34.02
C ASP A 515 17.12 -29.95 -34.22
N GLU A 516 17.38 -30.65 -35.32
CA GLU A 516 16.62 -31.84 -35.68
C GLU A 516 16.89 -33.05 -34.78
N ASN A 517 18.00 -33.06 -34.04
CA ASN A 517 18.32 -34.12 -33.09
C ASN A 517 17.47 -34.06 -31.81
N TYR A 518 16.66 -33.01 -31.63
CA TYR A 518 15.69 -32.93 -30.55
C TYR A 518 14.34 -33.52 -30.96
N PRO A 519 13.49 -33.93 -30.01
CA PRO A 519 13.76 -34.03 -28.58
C PRO A 519 14.71 -35.18 -28.24
N LEU A 520 15.35 -35.10 -27.07
CA LEU A 520 16.32 -36.11 -26.61
C LEU A 520 15.66 -37.44 -26.18
N TYR A 521 14.36 -37.44 -25.92
CA TYR A 521 13.60 -38.62 -25.50
C TYR A 521 12.11 -38.48 -25.86
N ASP A 522 11.40 -39.60 -25.80
CA ASP A 522 9.94 -39.65 -25.86
C ASP A 522 9.37 -39.73 -24.43
N ALA A 523 8.70 -38.67 -23.97
CA ALA A 523 8.11 -38.62 -22.64
C ALA A 523 7.06 -39.72 -22.41
N SER A 524 6.42 -40.23 -23.47
CA SER A 524 5.43 -41.31 -23.36
C SER A 524 6.06 -42.66 -23.02
N ARG A 525 7.38 -42.80 -23.22
CA ARG A 525 8.18 -43.98 -22.85
C ARG A 525 8.85 -43.84 -21.49
N CYS A 526 8.73 -42.68 -20.84
CA CYS A 526 9.31 -42.43 -19.53
C CYS A 526 8.23 -42.59 -18.44
N PRO A 527 8.29 -43.63 -17.58
CA PRO A 527 7.28 -43.83 -16.55
C PRO A 527 7.30 -42.77 -15.43
N PHE A 528 8.36 -41.96 -15.38
CA PHE A 528 8.51 -40.88 -14.40
C PHE A 528 8.00 -39.52 -14.89
N ALA A 529 7.67 -39.39 -16.17
CA ALA A 529 7.05 -38.17 -16.70
C ALA A 529 5.57 -38.14 -16.28
N GLU A 530 5.19 -37.17 -15.46
CA GLU A 530 3.81 -37.02 -15.05
C GLU A 530 2.91 -36.76 -16.26
N ARG A 531 1.74 -37.43 -16.28
CA ARG A 531 0.75 -37.26 -17.36
C ARG A 531 0.43 -35.78 -17.62
N GLY A 532 0.37 -34.93 -16.59
CA GLY A 532 0.09 -33.50 -16.74
C GLY A 532 1.09 -32.72 -17.61
N PHE A 533 2.35 -33.18 -17.72
CA PHE A 533 3.39 -32.53 -18.51
C PHE A 533 3.65 -33.19 -19.88
N ASN A 534 3.12 -34.40 -20.11
CA ASN A 534 3.22 -35.10 -21.40
C ASN A 534 2.15 -34.58 -22.38
N CYS A 535 2.43 -33.41 -22.97
CA CYS A 535 1.50 -32.72 -23.87
C CYS A 535 1.13 -33.55 -25.10
N LEU A 536 2.06 -34.32 -25.67
CA LEU A 536 1.80 -35.16 -26.85
C LEU A 536 0.80 -36.28 -26.50
N ALA A 537 0.96 -36.94 -25.35
CA ALA A 537 -0.01 -37.93 -24.87
C ALA A 537 -1.37 -37.33 -24.53
N ASN A 538 -1.42 -36.04 -24.16
CA ASN A 538 -2.66 -35.30 -23.93
C ASN A 538 -3.22 -34.61 -25.19
N GLY A 539 -2.82 -35.07 -26.38
CA GLY A 539 -3.46 -34.66 -27.65
C GLY A 539 -2.87 -33.43 -28.32
N ARG A 540 -1.71 -32.93 -27.87
CA ARG A 540 -0.96 -31.91 -28.60
C ARG A 540 -0.45 -32.47 -29.92
N ARG A 541 -0.78 -31.81 -31.03
CA ARG A 541 -0.44 -32.29 -32.38
C ARG A 541 0.81 -31.63 -32.97
N ASP A 542 1.11 -30.39 -32.60
CA ASP A 542 2.29 -29.69 -33.08
C ASP A 542 3.55 -30.18 -32.34
N ARG A 543 4.55 -30.63 -33.09
CA ARG A 543 5.83 -31.12 -32.55
C ARG A 543 6.97 -30.11 -32.67
N GLY A 544 6.74 -28.96 -33.31
CA GLY A 544 7.79 -27.98 -33.58
C GLY A 544 8.42 -27.38 -32.31
N TYR A 545 7.66 -27.29 -31.21
CA TYR A 545 8.18 -26.73 -29.95
C TYR A 545 9.29 -27.58 -29.32
N THR A 546 9.35 -28.89 -29.62
CA THR A 546 10.39 -29.77 -29.09
C THR A 546 11.70 -29.65 -29.85
N LYS A 547 11.74 -28.97 -31.01
CA LYS A 547 12.89 -28.92 -31.93
C LYS A 547 13.85 -27.75 -31.68
N TRP A 548 13.84 -27.19 -30.48
CA TRP A 548 14.62 -25.99 -30.14
C TRP A 548 15.71 -26.29 -29.13
N ARG A 549 16.95 -25.91 -29.46
CA ARG A 549 18.14 -25.95 -28.59
C ARG A 549 18.60 -24.53 -28.28
N TRP A 550 19.10 -24.30 -27.07
CA TRP A 550 19.73 -23.01 -26.74
C TRP A 550 21.19 -23.01 -27.17
N LYS A 551 21.60 -21.97 -27.91
CA LYS A 551 22.98 -21.73 -28.32
C LYS A 551 23.50 -20.46 -27.61
N PRO A 552 24.44 -20.60 -26.66
CA PRO A 552 25.12 -19.45 -26.07
C PRO A 552 25.87 -18.64 -27.13
N LYS A 553 26.13 -17.36 -26.84
CA LYS A 553 26.80 -16.45 -27.80
C LYS A 553 28.24 -16.85 -28.11
N ASN A 554 29.02 -17.15 -27.08
CA ASN A 554 30.49 -17.25 -27.17
C ASN A 554 31.03 -18.66 -26.94
N CYS A 555 30.15 -19.66 -26.88
CA CYS A 555 30.52 -21.04 -26.57
C CYS A 555 29.41 -22.01 -26.96
N GLU A 556 29.76 -23.30 -26.97
CA GLU A 556 28.83 -24.39 -27.26
C GLU A 556 28.54 -25.19 -25.98
N ILE A 557 27.29 -25.60 -25.84
CA ILE A 557 26.88 -26.56 -24.81
C ILE A 557 27.21 -27.95 -25.35
N PRO A 558 27.95 -28.80 -24.62
CA PRO A 558 28.24 -30.16 -25.04
C PRO A 558 26.97 -30.93 -25.43
N ARG A 559 27.11 -31.89 -26.36
CA ARG A 559 25.99 -32.76 -26.72
C ARG A 559 25.67 -33.70 -25.57
N PHE A 560 24.39 -33.85 -25.26
CA PHE A 560 23.93 -34.73 -24.19
C PHE A 560 24.22 -36.19 -24.54
N ASN A 561 25.01 -36.87 -23.70
CA ASN A 561 25.24 -38.31 -23.76
C ASN A 561 24.85 -38.94 -22.41
N ALA A 562 23.69 -39.59 -22.39
CA ALA A 562 23.15 -40.15 -21.16
C ALA A 562 24.09 -41.13 -20.47
N ARG A 563 24.78 -42.00 -21.23
CA ARG A 563 25.67 -43.02 -20.65
C ARG A 563 26.90 -42.38 -20.01
N GLU A 564 27.54 -41.46 -20.70
CA GLU A 564 28.71 -40.74 -20.16
C GLU A 564 28.36 -39.97 -18.89
N ILE A 565 27.21 -39.29 -18.89
CA ILE A 565 26.73 -38.54 -17.72
C ILE A 565 26.42 -39.48 -16.56
N LEU A 566 25.75 -40.61 -16.82
CA LEU A 566 25.47 -41.62 -15.78
C LEU A 566 26.75 -42.15 -15.13
N GLU A 567 27.81 -42.40 -15.91
CA GLU A 567 29.11 -42.81 -15.37
C GLU A 567 29.77 -41.69 -14.55
N LYS A 568 29.75 -40.44 -15.02
CA LYS A 568 30.29 -39.28 -14.28
C LYS A 568 29.52 -38.97 -12.98
N MET A 569 28.26 -39.39 -12.92
CA MET A 569 27.36 -39.21 -11.77
C MET A 569 27.26 -40.45 -10.89
N ARG A 570 28.06 -41.49 -11.16
CA ARG A 570 28.06 -42.74 -10.40
C ARG A 570 28.32 -42.49 -8.92
N GLY A 571 27.51 -43.12 -8.07
CA GLY A 571 27.60 -43.00 -6.61
C GLY A 571 27.19 -41.65 -6.03
N LYS A 572 26.63 -40.73 -6.84
CA LYS A 572 26.22 -39.40 -6.39
C LYS A 572 24.74 -39.34 -6.00
N ARG A 573 24.43 -38.41 -5.11
CA ARG A 573 23.06 -38.00 -4.75
C ARG A 573 22.79 -36.58 -5.23
N VAL A 574 21.84 -36.46 -6.16
CA VAL A 574 21.36 -35.19 -6.71
C VAL A 574 20.01 -34.88 -6.10
N VAL A 575 19.81 -33.67 -5.59
CA VAL A 575 18.57 -33.28 -4.92
C VAL A 575 18.02 -31.98 -5.48
N PHE A 576 16.77 -32.02 -5.94
CA PHE A 576 15.98 -30.86 -6.32
C PHE A 576 15.08 -30.44 -5.16
N VAL A 577 15.05 -29.15 -4.84
CA VAL A 577 14.24 -28.58 -3.77
C VAL A 577 13.47 -27.37 -4.27
N GLY A 578 12.14 -27.40 -4.16
CA GLY A 578 11.36 -26.22 -4.51
C GLY A 578 9.89 -26.49 -4.84
N ASP A 579 9.40 -25.75 -5.82
CA ASP A 579 8.00 -25.81 -6.27
C ASP A 579 7.79 -26.80 -7.43
N SER A 580 6.61 -26.78 -8.03
CA SER A 580 6.24 -27.69 -9.11
C SER A 580 7.09 -27.54 -10.37
N LEU A 581 7.71 -26.38 -10.60
CA LEU A 581 8.58 -26.15 -11.76
C LEU A 581 9.96 -26.80 -11.52
N GLY A 582 10.41 -26.88 -10.27
CA GLY A 582 11.60 -27.65 -9.90
C GLY A 582 11.38 -29.14 -10.15
N ARG A 583 10.17 -29.62 -9.82
CA ARG A 583 9.78 -30.99 -10.12
C ARG A 583 9.76 -31.31 -11.60
N THR A 584 9.21 -30.43 -12.45
CA THR A 584 9.22 -30.66 -13.91
C THR A 584 10.65 -30.80 -14.45
N GLN A 585 11.63 -30.08 -13.88
CA GLN A 585 13.04 -30.24 -14.23
C GLN A 585 13.63 -31.57 -13.73
N TRP A 586 13.25 -32.02 -12.53
CA TRP A 586 13.62 -33.33 -11.99
C TRP A 586 13.09 -34.47 -12.87
N GLU A 587 11.81 -34.42 -13.29
CA GLU A 587 11.22 -35.42 -14.20
C GLU A 587 11.95 -35.45 -15.55
N SER A 588 12.23 -34.27 -16.11
CA SER A 588 13.03 -34.12 -17.34
C SER A 588 14.40 -34.79 -17.21
N LEU A 589 15.15 -34.54 -16.14
CA LEU A 589 16.49 -35.09 -15.95
C LEU A 589 16.46 -36.62 -15.93
N ILE A 590 15.52 -37.21 -15.20
CA ILE A 590 15.36 -38.66 -15.11
C ILE A 590 15.06 -39.23 -16.50
N CYS A 591 14.11 -38.65 -17.23
CA CYS A 591 13.74 -39.14 -18.55
C CYS A 591 14.88 -39.02 -19.57
N MET A 592 15.66 -37.94 -19.51
CA MET A 592 16.86 -37.77 -20.32
C MET A 592 17.89 -38.87 -20.02
N LEU A 593 18.21 -39.12 -18.75
CA LEU A 593 19.20 -40.12 -18.35
C LEU A 593 18.75 -41.55 -18.62
N MET A 594 17.45 -41.83 -18.49
CA MET A 594 16.89 -43.15 -18.79
C MET A 594 17.19 -43.60 -20.23
N THR A 595 17.41 -42.69 -21.18
CA THR A 595 17.77 -43.07 -22.56
C THR A 595 19.06 -43.89 -22.64
N GLY A 596 20.01 -43.70 -21.71
CA GLY A 596 21.29 -44.40 -21.65
C GLY A 596 21.31 -45.69 -20.82
N VAL A 597 20.14 -46.12 -20.32
CA VAL A 597 20.00 -47.35 -19.51
C VAL A 597 19.40 -48.46 -20.36
N GLU A 598 20.07 -49.62 -20.44
CA GLU A 598 19.56 -50.77 -21.19
C GLU A 598 18.42 -51.47 -20.44
N ASP A 599 18.68 -51.95 -19.21
CA ASP A 599 17.65 -52.51 -18.34
C ASP A 599 16.87 -51.41 -17.62
N LYS A 600 15.71 -51.04 -18.18
CA LYS A 600 14.83 -50.02 -17.58
C LYS A 600 14.29 -50.42 -16.21
N ARG A 601 14.27 -51.71 -15.85
CA ARG A 601 13.81 -52.16 -14.51
C ARG A 601 14.80 -51.78 -13.40
N SER A 602 16.05 -51.51 -13.77
CA SER A 602 17.07 -51.01 -12.84
C SER A 602 16.83 -49.57 -12.36
N VAL A 603 15.85 -48.86 -12.96
CA VAL A 603 15.44 -47.51 -12.59
C VAL A 603 14.06 -47.55 -11.92
N TYR A 604 14.00 -47.19 -10.64
CA TYR A 604 12.76 -47.27 -9.86
C TYR A 604 12.65 -46.14 -8.82
N GLU A 605 11.42 -45.84 -8.41
CA GLU A 605 11.15 -44.93 -7.29
C GLU A 605 11.43 -45.68 -5.97
N VAL A 606 12.21 -45.08 -5.09
CA VAL A 606 12.80 -45.75 -3.92
C VAL A 606 11.77 -46.27 -2.90
N ASN A 607 10.58 -45.66 -2.86
CA ASN A 607 9.50 -46.02 -1.95
C ASN A 607 8.32 -46.72 -2.67
N GLY A 608 8.44 -47.00 -3.98
CA GLY A 608 7.35 -47.52 -4.80
C GLY A 608 6.14 -46.58 -4.94
N ASN A 609 6.31 -45.29 -4.65
CA ASN A 609 5.23 -44.31 -4.67
C ASN A 609 4.79 -44.02 -6.11
N LYS A 610 3.48 -43.85 -6.30
CA LYS A 610 2.96 -43.23 -7.52
C LYS A 610 3.26 -41.73 -7.50
N ILE A 611 3.80 -41.24 -8.59
CA ILE A 611 4.12 -39.82 -8.79
C ILE A 611 2.81 -39.01 -8.82
N THR A 612 2.60 -38.14 -7.84
CA THR A 612 1.39 -37.30 -7.70
C THR A 612 1.76 -35.86 -7.36
N LYS A 613 0.93 -34.88 -7.74
CA LYS A 613 1.23 -33.43 -7.63
C LYS A 613 1.52 -32.93 -6.20
N GLN A 614 1.01 -33.62 -5.18
CA GLN A 614 1.07 -33.18 -3.78
C GLN A 614 2.16 -33.89 -2.94
N ILE A 615 2.85 -34.88 -3.50
CA ILE A 615 3.83 -35.66 -2.75
C ILE A 615 4.99 -34.78 -2.27
N ARG A 616 5.39 -34.96 -1.01
CA ARG A 616 6.45 -34.13 -0.38
C ARG A 616 7.86 -34.56 -0.79
N PHE A 617 8.06 -35.85 -1.06
CA PHE A 617 9.34 -36.44 -1.42
C PHE A 617 9.15 -37.50 -2.52
N LEU A 618 10.02 -37.48 -3.52
CA LEU A 618 10.18 -38.52 -4.53
C LEU A 618 11.67 -38.79 -4.71
N GLY A 619 12.08 -40.06 -4.72
CA GLY A 619 13.45 -40.44 -5.00
C GLY A 619 13.51 -41.47 -6.11
N VAL A 620 14.29 -41.24 -7.16
CA VAL A 620 14.51 -42.23 -8.22
C VAL A 620 15.94 -42.72 -8.18
N ARG A 621 16.11 -44.04 -8.18
CA ARG A 621 17.40 -44.72 -8.11
C ARG A 621 17.73 -45.37 -9.45
N PHE A 622 18.89 -45.04 -9.99
CA PHE A 622 19.52 -45.71 -11.12
C PHE A 622 20.49 -46.75 -10.55
N SER A 623 19.98 -47.94 -10.21
CA SER A 623 20.71 -48.91 -9.38
C SER A 623 22.05 -49.36 -9.99
N LEU A 624 22.13 -49.53 -11.31
CA LEU A 624 23.37 -49.89 -12.02
C LEU A 624 24.49 -48.84 -11.92
N PHE A 625 24.14 -47.60 -11.57
CA PHE A 625 25.06 -46.47 -11.43
C PHE A 625 25.19 -45.99 -9.99
N ASP A 626 24.48 -46.62 -9.04
CA ASP A 626 24.36 -46.12 -7.67
C ASP A 626 24.03 -44.62 -7.59
N LEU A 627 23.29 -44.10 -8.58
CA LEU A 627 22.90 -42.71 -8.66
C LEU A 627 21.49 -42.57 -8.10
N ARG A 628 21.30 -41.57 -7.22
CA ARG A 628 20.00 -41.21 -6.67
C ARG A 628 19.66 -39.77 -7.04
N ILE A 629 18.45 -39.57 -7.57
CA ILE A 629 17.93 -38.26 -7.94
C ILE A 629 16.63 -38.02 -7.17
N ASP A 630 16.69 -37.13 -6.19
CA ASP A 630 15.60 -36.82 -5.28
C ASP A 630 14.92 -35.49 -5.64
N PHE A 631 13.63 -35.40 -5.36
CA PHE A 631 12.86 -34.17 -5.35
C PHE A 631 12.18 -34.01 -3.99
N TYR A 632 12.34 -32.82 -3.41
CA TYR A 632 11.63 -32.40 -2.23
C TYR A 632 10.78 -31.16 -2.50
N ARG A 633 9.50 -31.27 -2.16
CA ARG A 633 8.53 -30.19 -2.32
C ARG A 633 8.63 -29.22 -1.15
N SER A 634 9.41 -28.16 -1.34
CA SER A 634 9.47 -26.99 -0.46
C SER A 634 9.19 -25.72 -1.27
N VAL A 635 7.91 -25.50 -1.58
CA VAL A 635 7.45 -24.47 -2.53
C VAL A 635 8.00 -23.07 -2.23
N PHE A 636 8.01 -22.70 -0.95
CA PHE A 636 8.44 -21.39 -0.48
C PHE A 636 9.86 -21.42 0.12
N LEU A 637 10.52 -22.59 0.16
CA LEU A 637 11.77 -22.90 0.88
C LEU A 637 11.73 -22.72 2.40
N VAL A 638 10.83 -21.88 2.90
CA VAL A 638 10.61 -21.58 4.31
C VAL A 638 9.46 -22.36 4.91
N GLN A 639 9.47 -22.51 6.24
CA GLN A 639 8.58 -23.42 6.96
C GLN A 639 7.11 -22.93 6.94
N PRO A 640 6.15 -23.78 6.50
CA PRO A 640 4.74 -23.53 6.77
C PRO A 640 4.46 -23.52 8.28
N GLY A 641 3.70 -22.52 8.74
CA GLY A 641 3.40 -22.31 10.16
C GLY A 641 1.92 -22.53 10.49
N PRO A 642 1.62 -22.94 11.74
CA PRO A 642 0.24 -22.96 12.22
C PRO A 642 -0.28 -21.52 12.33
N VAL A 643 -1.60 -21.36 12.20
CA VAL A 643 -2.26 -20.08 12.41
C VAL A 643 -2.12 -19.64 13.86
N PRO A 644 -1.58 -18.44 14.15
CA PRO A 644 -1.48 -17.94 15.52
C PRO A 644 -2.85 -17.87 16.21
N ARG A 645 -2.92 -18.21 17.50
CA ARG A 645 -4.18 -18.32 18.27
C ARG A 645 -5.10 -17.09 18.19
N ARG A 646 -4.55 -15.89 18.00
CA ARG A 646 -5.28 -14.61 17.91
C ARG A 646 -5.33 -14.04 16.49
N ALA A 647 -5.02 -14.83 15.46
CA ALA A 647 -5.02 -14.36 14.08
C ALA A 647 -6.45 -14.04 13.58
N PRO A 648 -6.62 -13.02 12.71
CA PRO A 648 -7.92 -12.74 12.09
C PRO A 648 -8.48 -13.94 11.32
N LYS A 649 -9.82 -14.09 11.25
CA LYS A 649 -10.49 -15.21 10.55
C LYS A 649 -10.09 -15.40 9.08
N ARG A 650 -9.58 -14.35 8.43
CA ARG A 650 -9.07 -14.38 7.05
C ARG A 650 -7.74 -15.15 6.92
N VAL A 651 -7.00 -15.33 8.01
CA VAL A 651 -5.74 -16.08 8.03
C VAL A 651 -6.08 -17.56 8.18
N LYS A 652 -5.76 -18.35 7.17
CA LYS A 652 -5.97 -19.80 7.10
C LYS A 652 -4.69 -20.59 7.29
N SER A 653 -3.54 -20.00 6.97
CA SER A 653 -2.22 -20.58 7.16
C SER A 653 -1.16 -19.48 7.28
N THR A 654 0.05 -19.82 7.74
CA THR A 654 1.18 -18.89 7.68
C THR A 654 2.43 -19.49 7.06
N LEU A 655 3.36 -18.62 6.64
CA LEU A 655 4.73 -18.97 6.24
C LEU A 655 5.71 -18.30 7.19
N LYS A 656 6.56 -19.08 7.85
CA LYS A 656 7.63 -18.60 8.74
C LYS A 656 8.84 -18.20 7.92
N ILE A 657 8.85 -16.97 7.41
CA ILE A 657 9.87 -16.49 6.46
C ILE A 657 11.28 -16.34 7.06
N ASP A 658 11.39 -16.45 8.39
CA ASP A 658 12.63 -16.42 9.18
C ASP A 658 13.11 -17.83 9.58
N LYS A 659 12.46 -18.89 9.07
CA LYS A 659 12.85 -20.26 9.34
C LYS A 659 12.77 -21.12 8.08
N LEU A 660 13.85 -21.81 7.75
CA LEU A 660 13.86 -22.75 6.63
C LEU A 660 12.91 -23.93 6.90
N ASP A 661 12.36 -24.51 5.84
CA ASP A 661 11.51 -25.70 5.92
C ASP A 661 12.19 -26.81 6.73
N ASP A 662 11.45 -27.46 7.62
CA ASP A 662 12.01 -28.44 8.57
C ASP A 662 12.57 -29.69 7.89
N ILE A 663 12.16 -29.94 6.65
CA ILE A 663 12.69 -31.02 5.81
C ILE A 663 14.12 -30.73 5.30
N SER A 664 14.69 -29.56 5.60
CA SER A 664 16.04 -29.19 5.18
C SER A 664 17.12 -30.18 5.60
N ASN A 665 16.91 -30.90 6.70
CA ASN A 665 17.87 -31.87 7.21
C ASN A 665 18.02 -33.10 6.30
N GLU A 666 17.03 -33.39 5.46
CA GLU A 666 17.01 -34.60 4.60
C GLU A 666 17.94 -34.49 3.37
N TRP A 667 18.45 -33.29 3.08
CA TRP A 667 19.22 -33.02 1.87
C TRP A 667 20.59 -32.37 2.11
N ILE A 668 21.01 -32.23 3.37
CA ILE A 668 22.30 -31.61 3.75
C ILE A 668 23.53 -32.39 3.26
N ASP A 669 23.38 -33.70 3.07
CA ASP A 669 24.43 -34.66 2.74
C ASP A 669 24.49 -34.99 1.24
N SER A 670 23.78 -34.23 0.41
CA SER A 670 23.77 -34.44 -1.03
C SER A 670 25.02 -33.90 -1.73
N ASP A 671 25.39 -34.49 -2.86
CA ASP A 671 26.55 -34.06 -3.65
C ASP A 671 26.19 -32.88 -4.57
N VAL A 672 24.91 -32.79 -4.96
CA VAL A 672 24.37 -31.70 -5.77
C VAL A 672 23.02 -31.25 -5.22
N LEU A 673 22.91 -29.96 -4.89
CA LEU A 673 21.67 -29.30 -4.48
C LEU A 673 21.19 -28.32 -5.55
N ILE A 674 19.95 -28.47 -6.02
CA ILE A 674 19.32 -27.54 -6.97
C ILE A 674 18.05 -26.97 -6.35
N PHE A 675 18.05 -25.67 -6.07
CA PHE A 675 16.92 -24.95 -5.51
C PHE A 675 16.12 -24.17 -6.56
N ASN A 676 14.81 -24.04 -6.35
CA ASN A 676 14.00 -23.04 -7.05
C ASN A 676 12.84 -22.55 -6.17
N SER A 677 12.39 -21.31 -6.38
CA SER A 677 11.16 -20.76 -5.79
C SER A 677 10.75 -19.50 -6.56
N GLY A 678 9.48 -19.11 -6.44
CA GLY A 678 8.97 -17.87 -7.04
C GLY A 678 7.54 -17.98 -7.54
N HIS A 679 7.16 -19.11 -8.14
CA HIS A 679 5.86 -19.24 -8.82
C HIS A 679 4.64 -19.09 -7.92
N TRP A 680 4.78 -19.45 -6.64
CA TRP A 680 3.71 -19.33 -5.64
C TRP A 680 3.76 -18.00 -4.87
N TRP A 681 4.76 -17.15 -5.11
CA TRP A 681 4.87 -15.84 -4.50
C TRP A 681 3.99 -14.82 -5.25
N THR A 682 2.68 -15.07 -5.24
CA THR A 682 1.66 -14.22 -5.88
C THR A 682 0.49 -13.97 -4.93
N PRO A 683 -0.25 -12.86 -5.09
CA PRO A 683 -1.42 -12.58 -4.25
C PRO A 683 -2.43 -13.72 -4.23
N SER A 684 -2.66 -14.35 -5.39
CA SER A 684 -3.60 -15.46 -5.55
C SER A 684 -3.20 -16.75 -4.83
N LYS A 685 -1.90 -17.05 -4.73
CA LYS A 685 -1.39 -18.25 -4.05
C LYS A 685 -1.08 -18.02 -2.57
N LEU A 686 -1.06 -16.76 -2.14
CA LEU A 686 -0.82 -16.36 -0.76
C LEU A 686 -2.08 -15.79 -0.13
N PHE A 687 -2.34 -14.50 -0.34
CA PHE A 687 -3.35 -13.74 0.39
C PHE A 687 -4.79 -14.15 0.08
N GLU A 688 -5.12 -14.46 -1.18
CA GLU A 688 -6.48 -14.91 -1.55
C GLU A 688 -6.80 -16.29 -0.96
N MET A 689 -5.79 -17.13 -0.75
CA MET A 689 -5.90 -18.40 -0.03
C MET A 689 -5.85 -18.24 1.49
N GLY A 690 -5.70 -17.03 2.00
CA GLY A 690 -5.58 -16.74 3.43
C GLY A 690 -4.22 -17.09 4.03
N CYS A 691 -3.17 -17.25 3.22
CA CYS A 691 -1.81 -17.51 3.66
C CYS A 691 -1.04 -16.20 3.88
N TYR A 692 -0.52 -15.98 5.09
CA TYR A 692 0.21 -14.76 5.48
C TYR A 692 1.58 -15.09 6.05
N PHE A 693 2.44 -14.09 6.21
CA PHE A 693 3.80 -14.32 6.68
C PHE A 693 3.90 -14.23 8.20
N THR A 694 4.87 -14.91 8.78
CA THR A 694 5.26 -14.83 10.20
C THR A 694 6.77 -14.68 10.28
N ALA A 695 7.26 -13.78 11.13
CA ALA A 695 8.68 -13.59 11.41
C ALA A 695 8.87 -13.10 12.85
N GLY A 696 9.89 -13.60 13.55
CA GLY A 696 10.13 -13.32 14.97
C GLY A 696 8.97 -13.76 15.87
N GLY A 697 8.30 -14.86 15.52
CA GLY A 697 7.11 -15.34 16.24
C GLY A 697 5.83 -14.52 16.03
N SER A 698 5.88 -13.43 15.25
CA SER A 698 4.76 -12.52 15.02
C SER A 698 4.18 -12.63 13.61
N LEU A 699 2.85 -12.50 13.49
CA LEU A 699 2.14 -12.45 12.21
C LEU A 699 2.41 -11.13 11.48
N LYS A 700 2.70 -11.20 10.19
CA LYS A 700 3.07 -10.09 9.30
C LYS A 700 1.98 -9.86 8.23
N LEU A 701 0.91 -9.17 8.59
CA LEU A 701 -0.30 -8.96 7.76
C LEU A 701 -0.14 -7.91 6.66
N GLY A 702 0.80 -6.97 6.82
CA GLY A 702 1.08 -5.89 5.86
C GLY A 702 2.37 -6.07 5.05
N MET A 703 3.09 -7.19 5.24
CA MET A 703 4.38 -7.39 4.59
C MET A 703 4.20 -7.65 3.08
N PRO A 704 4.84 -6.86 2.20
CA PRO A 704 4.75 -7.07 0.76
C PRO A 704 5.40 -8.40 0.36
N ILE A 705 4.88 -9.03 -0.68
CA ILE A 705 5.36 -10.35 -1.17
C ILE A 705 6.85 -10.30 -1.52
N THR A 706 7.30 -9.22 -2.16
CA THR A 706 8.72 -9.03 -2.52
C THR A 706 9.61 -8.90 -1.27
N GLY A 707 9.14 -8.17 -0.25
CA GLY A 707 9.85 -8.07 1.03
C GLY A 707 9.90 -9.42 1.77
N ALA A 708 8.80 -10.17 1.78
CA ALA A 708 8.73 -11.50 2.36
C ALA A 708 9.64 -12.50 1.62
N PHE A 709 9.67 -12.44 0.29
CA PHE A 709 10.55 -13.25 -0.54
C PHE A 709 12.03 -12.94 -0.29
N LYS A 710 12.39 -11.65 -0.21
CA LYS A 710 13.75 -11.22 0.16
C LYS A 710 14.16 -11.80 1.52
N LYS A 711 13.30 -11.69 2.54
CA LYS A 711 13.57 -12.26 3.86
C LYS A 711 13.68 -13.78 3.85
N ALA A 712 12.85 -14.47 3.07
CA ALA A 712 12.95 -15.92 2.88
C ALA A 712 14.29 -16.32 2.22
N MET A 713 14.76 -15.52 1.27
CA MET A 713 16.05 -15.75 0.62
C MET A 713 17.25 -15.45 1.51
N ASP A 714 17.16 -14.43 2.37
CA ASP A 714 18.15 -14.19 3.42
C ASP A 714 18.22 -15.38 4.41
N THR A 715 17.08 -15.96 4.78
CA THR A 715 17.00 -17.15 5.65
C THR A 715 17.62 -18.38 4.99
N TRP A 716 17.33 -18.63 3.72
CA TRP A 716 17.95 -19.72 2.94
C TRP A 716 19.45 -19.53 2.79
N ALA A 717 19.91 -18.31 2.48
CA ALA A 717 21.33 -17.99 2.37
C ALA A 717 22.07 -18.20 3.70
N SER A 718 21.46 -17.79 4.81
CA SER A 718 22.01 -17.99 6.15
C SER A 718 22.12 -19.48 6.51
N TRP A 719 21.10 -20.28 6.22
CA TRP A 719 21.15 -21.73 6.42
C TRP A 719 22.24 -22.38 5.57
N ALA A 720 22.33 -22.02 4.29
CA ALA A 720 23.33 -22.58 3.38
C ALA A 720 24.75 -22.31 3.86
N ASN A 721 25.04 -21.07 4.27
CA ASN A 721 26.36 -20.67 4.80
C ASN A 721 26.75 -21.41 6.09
N THR A 722 25.78 -21.83 6.90
CA THR A 722 26.03 -22.44 8.22
C THR A 722 25.98 -23.96 8.19
N THR A 723 25.28 -24.56 7.23
CA THR A 723 24.97 -26.00 7.24
C THR A 723 25.67 -26.76 6.11
N ILE A 724 25.88 -26.14 4.94
CA ILE A 724 26.37 -26.86 3.76
C ILE A 724 27.89 -26.92 3.73
N ASN A 725 28.42 -28.12 3.50
CA ASN A 725 29.84 -28.34 3.25
C ASN A 725 30.17 -28.10 1.77
N ALA A 726 30.71 -26.92 1.46
CA ALA A 726 31.09 -26.52 0.11
C ALA A 726 32.17 -27.41 -0.56
N ASN A 727 32.93 -28.19 0.22
CA ASN A 727 33.94 -29.11 -0.33
C ASN A 727 33.30 -30.39 -0.90
N ARG A 728 32.09 -30.73 -0.46
CA ARG A 728 31.35 -31.91 -0.93
C ARG A 728 30.22 -31.52 -1.87
N THR A 729 29.43 -30.51 -1.49
CA THR A 729 28.15 -30.22 -2.14
C THR A 729 28.28 -29.09 -3.15
N SER A 730 27.90 -29.37 -4.40
CA SER A 730 27.74 -28.33 -5.42
C SER A 730 26.32 -27.76 -5.37
N MET A 731 26.19 -26.47 -5.04
CA MET A 731 24.90 -25.80 -4.91
C MET A 731 24.53 -24.98 -6.15
N PHE A 732 23.26 -25.07 -6.53
CA PHE A 732 22.63 -24.34 -7.61
C PHE A 732 21.31 -23.72 -7.16
N ILE A 733 20.97 -22.55 -7.68
CA ILE A 733 19.62 -21.99 -7.57
C ILE A 733 19.16 -21.46 -8.92
N ARG A 734 17.94 -21.82 -9.32
CA ARG A 734 17.34 -21.38 -10.57
C ARG A 734 16.54 -20.10 -10.35
N THR A 735 16.67 -19.16 -11.29
CA THR A 735 15.88 -17.92 -11.28
C THR A 735 14.43 -18.14 -11.70
N PHE A 736 13.58 -17.12 -11.54
CA PHE A 736 12.15 -17.22 -11.83
C PHE A 736 11.87 -17.65 -13.27
N GLU A 737 10.95 -18.60 -13.47
CA GLU A 737 10.61 -19.13 -14.78
C GLU A 737 9.47 -18.31 -15.41
N SER A 738 9.63 -17.87 -16.66
CA SER A 738 8.64 -16.97 -17.27
C SER A 738 7.31 -17.67 -17.56
N SER A 739 6.21 -17.10 -17.06
CA SER A 739 4.84 -17.56 -17.38
C SER A 739 4.22 -16.71 -18.50
N HIS A 740 3.41 -17.32 -19.37
CA HIS A 740 2.85 -16.68 -20.56
C HIS A 740 1.31 -16.55 -20.53
N TRP A 741 0.77 -16.26 -19.36
CA TRP A 741 -0.63 -15.88 -19.23
C TRP A 741 -0.92 -14.55 -19.94
N SER A 742 -2.09 -14.47 -20.57
CA SER A 742 -2.60 -13.30 -21.28
C SER A 742 -3.81 -12.69 -20.56
N GLY A 743 -3.95 -11.36 -20.64
CA GLY A 743 -5.04 -10.61 -20.01
C GLY A 743 -4.84 -10.35 -18.49
N ARG A 744 -5.49 -9.28 -18.01
CA ARG A 744 -5.37 -8.70 -16.65
C ARG A 744 -5.64 -9.67 -15.48
N ASN A 745 -6.30 -10.82 -15.71
CA ASN A 745 -6.72 -11.76 -14.66
C ASN A 745 -6.01 -13.13 -14.69
N ARG A 746 -4.99 -13.33 -15.56
CA ARG A 746 -4.40 -14.67 -15.83
C ARG A 746 -5.45 -15.75 -16.17
N LEU A 747 -6.56 -15.35 -16.81
CA LEU A 747 -7.66 -16.26 -17.18
C LEU A 747 -7.52 -16.81 -18.61
N SER A 748 -6.69 -16.18 -19.45
CA SER A 748 -6.49 -16.61 -20.83
C SER A 748 -5.07 -17.10 -21.01
N CYS A 749 -4.92 -18.35 -21.43
CA CYS A 749 -3.63 -18.96 -21.75
C CYS A 749 -3.64 -19.33 -23.23
N LYS A 750 -2.79 -18.66 -24.02
CA LYS A 750 -2.65 -18.91 -25.46
C LYS A 750 -1.21 -19.30 -25.76
N VAL A 751 -1.00 -20.60 -25.91
CA VAL A 751 0.28 -21.19 -26.33
C VAL A 751 0.48 -20.95 -27.82
N THR A 752 1.66 -20.46 -28.21
CA THR A 752 2.02 -20.22 -29.62
C THR A 752 2.54 -21.51 -30.27
N ARG A 753 2.69 -21.52 -31.60
CA ARG A 753 3.30 -22.66 -32.32
C ARG A 753 4.82 -22.59 -32.46
N ARG A 754 5.39 -21.40 -32.27
CA ARG A 754 6.83 -21.11 -32.38
C ARG A 754 7.24 -20.15 -31.26
N PRO A 755 8.52 -20.14 -30.87
CA PRO A 755 9.05 -19.14 -29.95
C PRO A 755 8.69 -17.73 -30.39
N SER A 756 8.39 -16.88 -29.42
CA SER A 756 8.12 -15.47 -29.66
C SER A 756 9.39 -14.75 -30.11
N SER A 757 9.26 -13.75 -30.98
CA SER A 757 10.39 -12.91 -31.42
C SER A 757 10.73 -11.81 -30.41
N ARG A 758 9.80 -11.48 -29.51
CA ARG A 758 9.97 -10.48 -28.43
C ARG A 758 9.54 -11.09 -27.11
N THR A 759 10.22 -10.72 -26.03
CA THR A 759 9.95 -11.19 -24.66
C THR A 759 8.75 -10.48 -24.03
N GLY A 760 8.52 -9.22 -24.41
CA GLY A 760 7.51 -8.35 -23.81
C GLY A 760 7.78 -8.10 -22.32
N GLY A 761 9.06 -7.93 -21.95
CA GLY A 761 9.51 -7.69 -20.57
C GLY A 761 9.60 -8.94 -19.68
N ARG A 762 9.18 -10.12 -20.18
CA ARG A 762 9.19 -11.39 -19.42
C ARG A 762 10.59 -11.98 -19.19
N ASP A 763 11.60 -11.37 -19.78
CA ASP A 763 13.03 -11.66 -19.57
C ASP A 763 13.58 -11.06 -18.27
N ARG A 764 12.81 -10.16 -17.63
CA ARG A 764 13.15 -9.57 -16.33
C ARG A 764 12.15 -10.01 -15.25
N SER A 765 12.63 -10.17 -14.02
CA SER A 765 11.77 -10.51 -12.89
C SER A 765 12.39 -10.04 -11.58
N ARG A 766 11.62 -9.29 -10.79
CA ARG A 766 12.05 -8.83 -9.45
C ARG A 766 12.39 -9.99 -8.52
N ILE A 767 11.72 -11.13 -8.68
CA ILE A 767 12.01 -12.37 -7.95
C ILE A 767 13.40 -12.90 -8.34
N SER A 768 13.74 -12.89 -9.64
CA SER A 768 15.08 -13.26 -10.12
C SER A 768 16.16 -12.32 -9.58
N ASP A 769 15.91 -11.01 -9.55
CA ASP A 769 16.85 -10.03 -9.01
C ASP A 769 17.15 -10.30 -7.53
N ILE A 770 16.13 -10.60 -6.74
CA ILE A 770 16.28 -10.94 -5.32
C ILE A 770 17.11 -12.22 -5.14
N ILE A 771 16.88 -13.27 -5.95
CA ILE A 771 17.67 -14.51 -5.92
C ILE A 771 19.15 -14.21 -6.22
N ILE A 772 19.42 -13.46 -7.29
CA ILE A 772 20.78 -13.11 -7.69
C ILE A 772 21.47 -12.27 -6.61
N GLN A 773 20.77 -11.30 -6.03
CA GLN A 773 21.30 -10.46 -4.95
C GLN A 773 21.58 -11.25 -3.67
N ALA A 774 20.75 -12.23 -3.32
CA ALA A 774 20.97 -13.10 -2.18
C ALA A 774 22.25 -13.93 -2.37
N VAL A 775 22.41 -14.57 -3.53
CA VAL A 775 23.59 -15.39 -3.86
C VAL A 775 24.88 -14.57 -3.86
N LYS A 776 24.86 -13.35 -4.39
CA LYS A 776 26.04 -12.45 -4.38
C LYS A 776 26.59 -12.16 -2.98
N LYS A 777 25.78 -12.34 -1.93
CA LYS A 777 26.16 -12.09 -0.53
C LYS A 777 26.54 -13.37 0.22
N MET A 778 26.47 -14.53 -0.42
CA MET A 778 26.74 -15.81 0.23
C MET A 778 28.24 -16.10 0.31
N ALA A 779 28.65 -16.76 1.40
CA ALA A 779 30.01 -17.25 1.56
C ALA A 779 30.19 -18.61 0.88
N VAL A 780 29.16 -19.47 0.92
CA VAL A 780 29.15 -20.74 0.19
C VAL A 780 28.96 -20.47 -1.31
N PRO A 781 29.80 -21.05 -2.18
CA PRO A 781 29.68 -20.85 -3.62
C PRO A 781 28.38 -21.49 -4.15
N VAL A 782 27.48 -20.66 -4.64
CA VAL A 782 26.24 -21.10 -5.31
C VAL A 782 26.24 -20.63 -6.75
N LYS A 783 26.00 -21.54 -7.69
CA LYS A 783 25.84 -21.21 -9.12
C LYS A 783 24.38 -20.84 -9.42
N VAL A 784 24.17 -19.64 -9.96
CA VAL A 784 22.83 -19.21 -10.40
C VAL A 784 22.55 -19.74 -11.81
N LEU A 785 21.48 -20.52 -11.97
CA LEU A 785 20.96 -20.91 -13.27
C LEU A 785 19.98 -19.81 -13.75
N HIS A 786 20.49 -18.82 -14.48
CA HIS A 786 19.74 -17.65 -14.91
C HIS A 786 18.85 -17.94 -16.13
N VAL A 787 17.77 -18.69 -15.92
CA VAL A 787 16.89 -19.21 -16.98
C VAL A 787 15.76 -18.26 -17.38
N THR A 788 15.53 -17.17 -16.64
CA THR A 788 14.41 -16.23 -16.88
C THR A 788 14.43 -15.68 -18.30
N PRO A 789 15.56 -15.15 -18.83
CA PRO A 789 15.59 -14.63 -20.20
C PRO A 789 15.38 -15.73 -21.25
N MET A 790 15.86 -16.95 -20.97
CA MET A 790 15.71 -18.09 -21.89
C MET A 790 14.25 -18.51 -22.03
N GLY A 791 13.51 -18.57 -20.91
CA GLY A 791 12.10 -18.95 -20.88
C GLY A 791 11.19 -17.91 -21.52
N ALA A 792 11.56 -16.63 -21.49
CA ALA A 792 10.74 -15.51 -21.96
C ALA A 792 10.33 -15.55 -23.45
N PHE A 793 11.06 -16.30 -24.27
CA PHE A 793 10.74 -16.49 -25.68
C PHE A 793 9.85 -17.73 -25.93
N ARG A 794 9.70 -18.61 -24.94
CA ARG A 794 9.23 -19.98 -25.15
C ARG A 794 7.74 -20.18 -24.85
N SER A 795 6.91 -19.18 -25.17
CA SER A 795 5.46 -19.32 -25.05
C SER A 795 4.88 -20.54 -25.79
N ASP A 796 5.61 -21.09 -26.76
CA ASP A 796 5.26 -22.30 -27.50
C ASP A 796 5.40 -23.58 -26.68
N ALA A 797 6.28 -23.62 -25.68
CA ALA A 797 6.61 -24.85 -24.97
C ALA A 797 5.79 -25.09 -23.70
N HIS A 798 4.83 -24.22 -23.39
CA HIS A 798 3.92 -24.41 -22.26
C HIS A 798 2.92 -25.53 -22.48
N VAL A 799 2.44 -26.10 -21.37
CA VAL A 799 1.43 -27.16 -21.33
C VAL A 799 0.13 -26.74 -22.00
N GLY A 800 -0.32 -25.51 -21.78
CA GLY A 800 -1.56 -24.98 -22.34
C GLY A 800 -2.76 -25.87 -21.98
N PRO A 801 -3.65 -26.18 -22.94
CA PRO A 801 -4.79 -27.07 -22.70
C PRO A 801 -4.42 -28.57 -22.69
N TRP A 802 -3.16 -28.94 -22.93
CA TRP A 802 -2.73 -30.34 -23.11
C TRP A 802 -2.23 -30.96 -21.81
N SER A 803 -3.07 -30.92 -20.77
CA SER A 803 -2.80 -31.49 -19.45
C SER A 803 -3.73 -32.66 -19.12
N ASP A 804 -3.58 -33.22 -17.92
CA ASP A 804 -4.52 -34.17 -17.31
C ASP A 804 -5.87 -33.54 -16.93
N ASN A 805 -5.99 -32.20 -17.00
CA ASN A 805 -7.25 -31.47 -16.85
C ASN A 805 -7.40 -30.39 -17.96
N PRO A 806 -7.89 -30.78 -19.15
CA PRO A 806 -7.95 -29.89 -20.32
C PRO A 806 -8.85 -28.66 -20.15
N SER A 807 -9.76 -28.67 -19.17
CA SER A 807 -10.68 -27.57 -18.89
C SER A 807 -9.99 -26.35 -18.27
N VAL A 808 -8.79 -26.52 -17.72
CA VAL A 808 -8.01 -25.43 -17.10
C VAL A 808 -6.65 -25.36 -17.81
N PRO A 809 -6.46 -24.40 -18.74
CA PRO A 809 -5.20 -24.30 -19.46
C PRO A 809 -4.07 -23.86 -18.53
N ASP A 810 -2.82 -24.27 -18.83
CA ASP A 810 -1.66 -24.02 -17.99
C ASP A 810 -0.53 -23.32 -18.77
N CYS A 811 -0.36 -22.02 -18.52
CA CYS A 811 0.73 -21.21 -19.10
C CYS A 811 1.86 -20.92 -18.09
N SER A 812 1.98 -21.77 -17.08
CA SER A 812 3.06 -21.72 -16.09
C SER A 812 4.01 -22.91 -16.25
N HIS A 813 3.47 -24.13 -16.38
CA HIS A 813 4.29 -25.34 -16.54
C HIS A 813 4.69 -25.59 -17.99
N TRP A 814 5.72 -26.42 -18.15
CA TRP A 814 6.35 -26.72 -19.45
C TRP A 814 6.01 -28.15 -19.88
N CYS A 815 5.80 -28.34 -21.17
CA CYS A 815 5.70 -29.67 -21.76
C CYS A 815 7.03 -30.42 -21.61
N LEU A 816 6.96 -31.73 -21.43
CA LEU A 816 8.09 -32.66 -21.52
C LEU A 816 7.91 -33.57 -22.74
N PRO A 817 8.94 -33.77 -23.59
CA PRO A 817 10.21 -33.03 -23.63
C PRO A 817 10.01 -31.54 -23.99
N GLY A 818 10.95 -30.68 -23.60
CA GLY A 818 10.82 -29.23 -23.78
C GLY A 818 11.89 -28.39 -23.10
N VAL A 819 11.51 -27.17 -22.68
CA VAL A 819 12.43 -26.19 -22.08
C VAL A 819 13.22 -26.71 -20.86
N PRO A 820 12.64 -27.53 -19.95
CA PRO A 820 13.38 -28.08 -18.82
C PRO A 820 14.57 -28.97 -19.21
N ASP A 821 14.54 -29.60 -20.38
CA ASP A 821 15.66 -30.42 -20.87
C ASP A 821 16.91 -29.56 -21.08
N MET A 822 16.72 -28.33 -21.59
CA MET A 822 17.79 -27.37 -21.79
C MET A 822 18.37 -26.86 -20.46
N TRP A 823 17.53 -26.70 -19.43
CA TRP A 823 18.02 -26.35 -18.10
C TRP A 823 18.92 -27.45 -17.52
N ASN A 824 18.58 -28.71 -17.78
CA ASN A 824 19.37 -29.86 -17.37
C ASN A 824 20.68 -29.99 -18.14
N GLU A 825 20.70 -29.73 -19.45
CA GLU A 825 21.95 -29.67 -20.22
C GLU A 825 22.92 -28.60 -19.68
N ILE A 826 22.41 -27.41 -19.32
CA ILE A 826 23.24 -26.34 -18.73
C ILE A 826 23.71 -26.70 -17.31
N LEU A 827 22.83 -27.28 -16.49
CA LEU A 827 23.18 -27.78 -15.15
C LEU A 827 24.31 -28.81 -15.24
N LEU A 828 24.16 -29.81 -16.10
CA LEU A 828 25.15 -30.88 -16.30
C LEU A 828 26.46 -30.33 -16.87
N SER A 829 26.39 -29.38 -17.80
CA SER A 829 27.59 -28.71 -18.32
C SER A 829 28.34 -28.00 -17.19
N ASN A 830 27.63 -27.27 -16.31
CA ASN A 830 28.24 -26.58 -15.17
C ASN A 830 28.81 -27.51 -14.10
N LEU A 831 28.22 -28.71 -13.96
CA LEU A 831 28.59 -29.70 -12.98
C LEU A 831 29.79 -30.54 -13.44
N LEU A 832 29.85 -30.85 -14.74
CA LEU A 832 30.82 -31.77 -15.33
C LEU A 832 31.96 -31.08 -16.10
N SER A 833 31.93 -29.75 -16.25
CA SER A 833 33.00 -28.97 -16.89
C SER A 833 34.24 -28.73 -16.01
N LYS A 834 34.24 -29.17 -14.75
CA LYS A 834 35.44 -29.19 -13.91
C LYS A 834 36.29 -30.42 -14.26
N ASN A 835 37.15 -30.27 -15.26
CA ASN A 835 38.41 -30.99 -15.36
C ASN A 835 39.54 -29.97 -15.35
#